data_AF-A0A0R3U0D4-F1
#
_entry.id   AF-A0A0R3U0D4-F1
#
_cell.length_a   1.000
_cell.length_b   1.000
_cell.length_c   1.000
_cell.angle_alpha   90.00
_cell.angle_beta   90.00
_cell.angle_gamma   90.00
#
_symmetry.space_group_name_H-M   'P 1'
#
loop_
_entity.id
_entity.type
_entity.pdbx_description
1 polymer ?
#
loop_
_entity_poly.entity_id
_entity_poly.type
_entity_poly.pdbx_seq_one_letter_code
_entity_poly.pdbx_strand_id
1 'polypeptide(L)'
;MGTEGEILERYVSNKLGDDCSGDGSEEHPYKTLHRLFEVMTLEEVSQLKIYVDATEKPEEKWAEISKTQLKKKMKEYKIQSQKSAAPGETTTGTPAVSTVTSAPSAVEIKEDLSLPAAIKSKICNLHTHLDKRVQVYGWVQAIRRQSKKLMFIVLRDGTGYLQCILANGLPQTADGLALAPESTVFVKGVVSKVPEGQTAPGGIELHADYYEVIGKAPPGGLESVVTEESEVDLQLDNRHLMIRNEKESKILKVISAASLAFRDHYRSRGFKEVQPPTLVQTQVEGGSTLFKIDYFGEPSFLTQSSQLYLETCLPSVGDCYCMVRSYRAEKSRTRRHLSEYLHIEAESPFIEFDDLLNQIEDLVCDVTERVMKEVGDLVLEINPGFVPPKRPFMRLEYRDALKRLEAEKIYKEDGEMFKFGDDIPEKPEREMTDRIGTPILLTKFPTELKAFYMQRVKNDPSVTESVDLLMPGVGEIVGGSMRMTDIKGLLAGYSREGIDPSPYYWYTQQREFGTCPHGGYGLGFERFCTWLLGQYHIRDVFAGFCNIVMGTEGEILERYVSNKLGDDCSGDGSEEHPYKTLHRLFEVMTLEEVSQLKIYVDATEKPEEKWAEISKTQLKKKMKEYKIQSQKSAAPGETTTGTPAVSTVTSAPSAVEIKEDLSLPAAIKSKICNLQTHLDKRVQVYGWVQAIRRQSKKLMFIVLRDGTGYLQCILANGLPQTADGLALAPESTVFVKGVVSKVPEGQTAPGGIELHADYYEVIGKAPPGGLESVVTEESEVDLQLDNRHLMIRN
;
A
#
# COMPACT_ATOMS: atom_id res chain seq x y z
N MET A 1 -74.20 -8.50 6.77
CA MET A 1 -73.49 -8.05 7.99
C MET A 1 -72.11 -8.64 7.91
N GLY A 2 -71.11 -7.80 7.65
CA GLY A 2 -69.71 -8.21 7.60
C GLY A 2 -69.16 -8.39 9.01
N THR A 3 -68.22 -9.32 9.15
CA THR A 3 -67.28 -9.35 10.25
C THR A 3 -65.92 -8.96 9.69
N GLU A 4 -65.36 -7.88 10.24
CA GLU A 4 -63.98 -7.44 10.02
C GLU A 4 -63.03 -8.63 10.24
N GLY A 5 -62.08 -8.83 9.32
CA GLY A 5 -61.09 -9.89 9.48
C GLY A 5 -60.16 -9.59 10.64
N GLU A 6 -60.28 -10.35 11.74
CA GLU A 6 -59.34 -10.33 12.85
C GLU A 6 -57.92 -10.62 12.32
N ILE A 7 -56.99 -9.71 12.60
CA ILE A 7 -55.56 -9.94 12.37
C ILE A 7 -55.11 -10.99 13.40
N LEU A 8 -54.79 -12.20 12.96
CA LEU A 8 -54.25 -13.24 13.84
C LEU A 8 -52.83 -12.86 14.30
N GLU A 9 -52.64 -12.79 15.62
CA GLU A 9 -51.33 -12.61 16.24
C GLU A 9 -50.77 -13.99 16.66
N ARG A 10 -49.45 -14.18 16.51
CA ARG A 10 -48.76 -15.42 16.92
C ARG A 10 -47.52 -15.13 17.74
N TYR A 11 -47.25 -15.98 18.73
CA TYR A 11 -46.16 -15.77 19.68
C TYR A 11 -45.14 -16.91 19.59
N VAL A 12 -43.85 -16.53 19.57
CA VAL A 12 -42.71 -17.45 19.57
C VAL A 12 -41.75 -17.06 20.67
N SER A 13 -41.54 -17.93 21.65
CA SER A 13 -40.63 -17.69 22.78
C SER A 13 -39.65 -18.82 22.93
N ASN A 14 -38.35 -18.52 22.86
CA ASN A 14 -37.32 -19.51 23.15
C ASN A 14 -37.31 -19.90 24.64
N LYS A 15 -37.82 -19.02 25.51
CA LYS A 15 -37.82 -19.17 26.97
C LYS A 15 -39.04 -19.91 27.49
N LEU A 16 -40.23 -19.57 26.99
CA LEU A 16 -41.53 -20.05 27.50
C LEU A 16 -42.26 -20.98 26.52
N GLY A 17 -41.81 -21.07 25.27
CA GLY A 17 -42.49 -21.85 24.24
C GLY A 17 -42.15 -23.33 24.22
N ASP A 18 -43.07 -24.12 23.66
CA ASP A 18 -42.92 -25.54 23.42
C ASP A 18 -43.38 -25.88 21.99
N ASP A 19 -42.50 -26.48 21.19
CA ASP A 19 -42.83 -26.88 19.82
C ASP A 19 -43.67 -28.16 19.75
N CYS A 20 -43.74 -28.94 20.84
CA CYS A 20 -44.54 -30.14 20.91
C CYS A 20 -46.00 -29.85 21.32
N SER A 21 -46.19 -28.96 22.30
CA SER A 21 -47.50 -28.71 22.92
C SER A 21 -48.04 -27.28 22.75
N GLY A 22 -47.22 -26.33 22.32
CA GLY A 22 -47.63 -24.94 22.10
C GLY A 22 -48.58 -24.80 20.90
N ASP A 23 -49.52 -23.86 21.00
CA ASP A 23 -50.50 -23.57 19.96
C ASP A 23 -50.27 -22.20 19.27
N GLY A 24 -49.23 -21.48 19.70
CA GLY A 24 -48.84 -20.19 19.16
C GLY A 24 -49.64 -19.00 19.70
N SER A 25 -50.47 -19.20 20.72
CA SER A 25 -51.10 -18.13 21.51
C SER A 25 -50.09 -17.49 22.46
N GLU A 26 -50.45 -16.36 23.08
CA GLU A 26 -49.59 -15.70 24.06
C GLU A 26 -49.35 -16.56 25.32
N GLU A 27 -50.34 -17.36 25.71
CA GLU A 27 -50.28 -18.25 26.88
C GLU A 27 -49.48 -19.53 26.59
N HIS A 28 -49.52 -20.02 25.35
CA HIS A 28 -48.84 -21.23 24.90
C HIS A 28 -48.06 -20.99 23.59
N PRO A 29 -46.98 -20.17 23.62
CA PRO A 29 -46.23 -19.80 22.42
C PRO A 29 -45.48 -20.99 21.82
N TYR A 30 -45.20 -20.93 20.52
CA TYR A 30 -44.25 -21.86 19.92
C TYR A 30 -42.85 -21.58 20.46
N LYS A 31 -42.00 -22.61 20.53
CA LYS A 31 -40.61 -22.42 20.92
C LYS A 31 -39.79 -21.82 19.79
N THR A 32 -40.05 -22.24 18.55
CA THR A 32 -39.29 -21.80 17.38
C THR A 32 -40.18 -21.33 16.24
N LEU A 33 -39.65 -20.39 15.43
CA LEU A 33 -40.28 -19.99 14.17
C LEU A 33 -40.38 -21.16 13.18
N HIS A 34 -39.46 -22.13 13.27
CA HIS A 34 -39.49 -23.33 12.45
C HIS A 34 -40.80 -24.09 12.65
N ARG A 35 -41.24 -24.25 13.89
CA ARG A 35 -42.52 -24.90 14.21
C ARG A 35 -43.70 -24.16 13.61
N LEU A 36 -43.71 -22.83 13.70
CA LEU A 36 -44.74 -22.00 13.07
C LEU A 36 -44.79 -22.20 11.54
N PHE A 37 -43.64 -22.37 10.89
CA PHE A 37 -43.57 -22.65 9.44
C PHE A 37 -43.97 -24.08 9.05
N GLU A 38 -43.98 -25.03 9.99
CA GLU A 38 -44.49 -26.39 9.76
C GLU A 38 -46.01 -26.47 9.85
N VAL A 39 -46.62 -25.70 10.76
CA VAL A 39 -48.06 -25.76 11.02
C VAL A 39 -48.88 -24.82 10.14
N MET A 40 -48.24 -23.83 9.51
CA MET A 40 -48.87 -22.84 8.63
C MET A 40 -48.07 -22.67 7.34
N THR A 41 -48.74 -22.34 6.24
CA THR A 41 -48.05 -22.07 4.98
C THR A 41 -47.24 -20.77 5.07
N LEU A 42 -46.13 -20.69 4.35
CA LEU A 42 -45.30 -19.49 4.31
C LEU A 42 -46.09 -18.24 3.85
N GLU A 43 -47.10 -18.42 3.00
CA GLU A 43 -47.95 -17.31 2.55
C GLU A 43 -48.84 -16.78 3.69
N GLU A 44 -49.46 -17.67 4.47
CA GLU A 44 -50.23 -17.29 5.66
C GLU A 44 -49.35 -16.60 6.71
N VAL A 45 -48.17 -17.16 6.99
CA VAL A 45 -47.24 -16.59 8.00
C VAL A 45 -46.77 -15.19 7.61
N SER A 46 -46.68 -14.87 6.32
CA SER A 46 -46.30 -13.54 5.85
C SER A 46 -47.34 -12.44 6.12
N GLN A 47 -48.58 -12.83 6.44
CA GLN A 47 -49.70 -11.94 6.73
C GLN A 47 -49.99 -11.79 8.23
N LEU A 48 -49.31 -12.56 9.09
CA LEU A 48 -49.48 -12.53 10.55
C LEU A 48 -48.61 -11.47 11.20
N LYS A 49 -49.06 -10.96 12.35
CA LYS A 49 -48.19 -10.29 13.31
C LYS A 49 -47.56 -11.34 14.22
N ILE A 50 -46.24 -11.38 14.25
CA ILE A 50 -45.51 -12.39 15.01
C ILE A 50 -44.67 -11.69 16.08
N TYR A 51 -44.89 -12.07 17.33
CA TYR A 51 -44.16 -11.56 18.47
C TYR A 51 -43.12 -12.56 18.95
N VAL A 52 -41.92 -12.07 19.25
CA VAL A 52 -40.78 -12.82 19.78
C VAL A 52 -40.33 -12.25 21.12
N ASP A 53 -39.50 -12.98 21.86
CA ASP A 53 -38.92 -12.48 23.13
C ASP A 53 -38.21 -11.13 22.91
N ALA A 54 -38.60 -10.09 23.64
CA ALA A 54 -37.95 -8.78 23.55
C ALA A 54 -36.50 -8.86 24.08
N THR A 55 -35.57 -8.22 23.37
CA THR A 55 -34.13 -8.26 23.68
C THR A 55 -33.54 -6.90 24.05
N GLU A 56 -34.20 -5.80 23.68
CA GLU A 56 -33.66 -4.44 23.79
C GLU A 56 -34.19 -3.66 25.01
N LYS A 57 -35.38 -4.00 25.52
CA LYS A 57 -36.00 -3.36 26.70
C LYS A 57 -36.40 -4.40 27.75
N PRO A 58 -35.86 -4.39 28.98
CA PRO A 58 -36.14 -5.40 30.00
C PRO A 58 -37.59 -5.42 30.50
N GLU A 59 -38.32 -4.31 30.37
CA GLU A 59 -39.71 -4.17 30.81
C GLU A 59 -40.77 -4.70 29.81
N GLU A 60 -40.42 -4.91 28.53
CA GLU A 60 -41.35 -5.43 27.52
C GLU A 60 -41.17 -6.95 27.38
N LYS A 61 -42.28 -7.71 27.45
CA LYS A 61 -42.23 -9.18 27.33
C LYS A 61 -42.09 -9.65 25.87
N TRP A 62 -42.65 -8.89 24.94
CA TRP A 62 -42.82 -9.27 23.53
C TRP A 62 -42.39 -8.14 22.61
N ALA A 63 -41.68 -8.47 21.53
CA ALA A 63 -41.33 -7.55 20.45
C ALA A 63 -41.81 -8.12 19.09
N GLU A 64 -42.40 -7.30 18.23
CA GLU A 64 -42.82 -7.73 16.89
C GLU A 64 -41.58 -8.01 16.03
N ILE A 65 -41.52 -9.18 15.38
CA ILE A 65 -40.43 -9.50 14.46
C ILE A 65 -40.51 -8.61 13.22
N SER A 66 -39.39 -8.00 12.83
CA SER A 66 -39.38 -7.16 11.63
C SER A 66 -39.67 -7.99 10.37
N LYS A 67 -40.39 -7.39 9.39
CA LYS A 67 -40.70 -8.05 8.11
C LYS A 67 -39.46 -8.54 7.37
N THR A 68 -38.33 -7.85 7.52
CA THR A 68 -37.04 -8.23 6.91
C THR A 68 -36.46 -9.48 7.59
N GLN A 69 -36.47 -9.54 8.92
CA GLN A 69 -36.02 -10.72 9.67
C GLN A 69 -36.92 -11.94 9.40
N LEU A 70 -38.24 -11.74 9.33
CA LEU A 70 -39.19 -12.81 9.01
C LEU A 70 -38.95 -13.39 7.61
N LYS A 71 -38.78 -12.54 6.58
CA LYS A 71 -38.43 -12.98 5.21
C LYS A 71 -37.13 -13.77 5.16
N LYS A 72 -36.10 -13.36 5.92
CA LYS A 72 -34.82 -14.08 6.02
C LYS A 72 -35.03 -15.48 6.60
N LYS A 73 -35.77 -15.60 7.70
CA LYS A 73 -36.07 -16.88 8.38
C LYS A 73 -36.92 -17.82 7.51
N MET A 74 -37.89 -17.28 6.77
CA MET A 74 -38.69 -18.07 5.81
C MET A 74 -37.84 -18.60 4.65
N LYS A 75 -36.88 -17.80 4.15
CA LYS A 75 -35.94 -18.22 3.09
C LYS A 75 -35.00 -19.33 3.59
N GLU A 76 -34.46 -19.19 4.81
CA GLU A 76 -33.67 -20.22 5.49
C GLU A 76 -34.46 -21.54 5.61
N TYR A 77 -35.72 -21.48 6.06
CA TYR A 77 -36.61 -22.63 6.15
C TYR A 77 -36.87 -23.30 4.80
N LYS A 78 -37.11 -22.52 3.74
CA LYS A 78 -37.35 -23.05 2.39
C LYS A 78 -36.12 -23.78 1.81
N ILE A 79 -34.92 -23.28 2.08
CA ILE A 79 -33.67 -23.93 1.70
C ILE A 79 -33.50 -25.23 2.49
N GLN A 80 -33.85 -25.23 3.78
CA GLN A 80 -33.72 -26.40 4.65
C GLN A 80 -34.74 -27.50 4.30
N SER A 81 -36.00 -27.16 4.05
CA SER A 81 -37.03 -28.14 3.65
C SER A 81 -36.76 -28.75 2.26
N GLN A 82 -36.14 -28.00 1.34
CA GLN A 82 -35.69 -28.54 0.05
C GLN A 82 -34.51 -29.52 0.17
N LYS A 83 -33.65 -29.37 1.21
CA LYS A 83 -32.62 -30.36 1.54
C LYS A 83 -33.22 -31.64 2.15
N SER A 84 -34.33 -31.53 2.89
CA SER A 84 -34.98 -32.65 3.58
C SER A 84 -35.96 -33.45 2.72
N ALA A 85 -36.39 -32.93 1.56
CA ALA A 85 -37.37 -33.58 0.66
C ALA A 85 -36.76 -34.59 -0.34
N ALA A 86 -35.46 -34.88 -0.25
CA ALA A 86 -34.86 -36.02 -0.95
C ALA A 86 -35.20 -37.33 -0.18
N PRO A 87 -35.54 -38.45 -0.85
CA PRO A 87 -36.04 -39.64 -0.16
C PRO A 87 -34.98 -40.29 0.75
N GLY A 88 -35.37 -40.47 2.03
CA GLY A 88 -34.85 -41.23 3.20
C GLY A 88 -33.58 -42.10 3.11
N GLU A 89 -32.84 -42.31 4.20
CA GLU A 89 -33.33 -42.74 5.53
C GLU A 89 -32.58 -42.13 6.72
N THR A 90 -33.33 -41.92 7.80
CA THR A 90 -32.90 -41.42 9.12
C THR A 90 -32.80 -42.58 10.11
N THR A 91 -31.70 -42.71 10.86
CA THR A 91 -31.74 -43.24 12.24
C THR A 91 -30.64 -42.60 13.09
N THR A 92 -31.04 -42.05 14.23
CA THR A 92 -30.19 -41.64 15.34
C THR A 92 -30.00 -42.81 16.31
N GLY A 93 -28.74 -43.19 16.57
CA GLY A 93 -28.35 -44.13 17.63
C GLY A 93 -26.87 -44.49 17.48
N THR A 94 -26.07 -44.19 18.50
CA THR A 94 -24.75 -44.74 18.92
C THR A 94 -23.86 -45.43 17.85
N PRO A 95 -22.55 -45.12 17.74
CA PRO A 95 -21.69 -45.71 16.69
C PRO A 95 -21.43 -47.21 16.97
N ALA A 96 -22.38 -48.05 16.57
CA ALA A 96 -22.13 -49.43 16.23
C ALA A 96 -21.61 -49.44 14.80
N VAL A 97 -20.41 -49.99 14.62
CA VAL A 97 -19.77 -50.28 13.35
C VAL A 97 -20.79 -50.94 12.42
N SER A 98 -21.35 -50.17 11.47
CA SER A 98 -22.18 -50.69 10.39
C SER A 98 -21.37 -50.61 9.10
N THR A 99 -20.90 -51.79 8.71
CA THR A 99 -20.35 -52.11 7.40
C THR A 99 -21.17 -51.46 6.28
N VAL A 100 -20.49 -50.62 5.51
CA VAL A 100 -20.96 -50.08 4.23
C VAL A 100 -21.37 -51.24 3.34
N THR A 101 -22.65 -51.31 3.00
CA THR A 101 -23.17 -52.15 1.92
C THR A 101 -22.61 -51.63 0.60
N SER A 102 -21.96 -52.54 -0.13
CA SER A 102 -21.21 -52.31 -1.36
C SER A 102 -22.07 -51.73 -2.49
N ALA A 103 -21.59 -50.67 -3.13
CA ALA A 103 -22.04 -50.27 -4.46
C ALA A 103 -21.61 -51.35 -5.48
N PRO A 104 -22.53 -52.08 -6.13
CA PRO A 104 -22.19 -53.34 -6.82
C PRO A 104 -21.70 -53.15 -8.27
N SER A 105 -20.98 -52.05 -8.58
CA SER A 105 -20.47 -51.83 -9.95
C SER A 105 -19.15 -51.05 -10.09
N ALA A 106 -18.49 -50.71 -8.99
CA ALA A 106 -17.21 -49.99 -9.04
C ALA A 106 -16.05 -50.94 -9.37
N VAL A 107 -15.17 -50.53 -10.28
CA VAL A 107 -13.93 -51.27 -10.61
C VAL A 107 -12.90 -51.04 -9.50
N GLU A 108 -12.29 -52.11 -8.98
CA GLU A 108 -11.08 -51.97 -8.15
C GLU A 108 -9.85 -51.89 -9.06
N ILE A 109 -8.97 -50.94 -8.79
CA ILE A 109 -7.70 -50.78 -9.51
C ILE A 109 -6.54 -51.08 -8.56
N LYS A 110 -5.53 -51.79 -9.07
CA LYS A 110 -4.26 -52.01 -8.37
C LYS A 110 -3.14 -51.55 -9.29
N GLU A 111 -2.07 -51.02 -8.71
CA GLU A 111 -0.88 -50.67 -9.49
C GLU A 111 -0.28 -51.94 -10.11
N ASP A 112 0.01 -51.88 -11.41
CA ASP A 112 0.74 -52.95 -12.10
C ASP A 112 2.24 -52.83 -11.80
N LEU A 113 2.72 -53.71 -10.92
CA LEU A 113 4.14 -53.76 -10.51
C LEU A 113 5.07 -54.30 -11.61
N SER A 114 4.54 -54.79 -12.74
CA SER A 114 5.35 -55.19 -13.89
C SER A 114 5.81 -54.00 -14.74
N LEU A 115 5.14 -52.85 -14.61
CA LEU A 115 5.52 -51.62 -15.30
C LEU A 115 6.80 -51.02 -14.69
N PRO A 116 7.57 -50.22 -15.47
CA PRO A 116 8.71 -49.48 -14.93
C PRO A 116 8.33 -48.62 -13.71
N ALA A 117 9.24 -48.47 -12.76
CA ALA A 117 9.03 -47.59 -11.62
C ALA A 117 8.74 -46.15 -12.09
N ALA A 118 7.66 -45.56 -11.57
CA ALA A 118 7.25 -44.22 -11.95
C ALA A 118 8.21 -43.16 -11.40
N ILE A 119 8.69 -42.25 -12.26
CA ILE A 119 9.53 -41.13 -11.86
C ILE A 119 8.64 -40.03 -11.25
N LYS A 120 8.83 -39.74 -9.97
CA LYS A 120 8.11 -38.61 -9.34
C LYS A 120 8.61 -37.29 -9.92
N SER A 121 7.71 -36.49 -10.49
CA SER A 121 8.04 -35.21 -11.13
C SER A 121 6.97 -34.15 -10.91
N LYS A 122 7.38 -32.88 -10.95
CA LYS A 122 6.50 -31.72 -11.11
C LYS A 122 6.12 -31.54 -12.58
N ILE A 123 5.00 -30.84 -12.83
CA ILE A 123 4.48 -30.63 -14.19
C ILE A 123 5.51 -29.89 -15.07
N CYS A 124 6.16 -28.85 -14.55
CA CYS A 124 7.15 -28.07 -15.31
C CYS A 124 8.33 -28.89 -15.86
N ASN A 125 8.66 -30.04 -15.27
CA ASN A 125 9.81 -30.86 -15.67
C ASN A 125 9.44 -31.98 -16.65
N LEU A 126 8.16 -32.18 -16.97
CA LEU A 126 7.70 -33.34 -17.73
C LEU A 126 8.21 -33.40 -19.18
N HIS A 127 8.60 -32.27 -19.76
CA HIS A 127 9.25 -32.25 -21.08
C HIS A 127 10.56 -33.05 -21.12
N THR A 128 11.21 -33.24 -19.97
CA THR A 128 12.44 -34.05 -19.84
C THR A 128 12.16 -35.55 -19.63
N HIS A 129 10.88 -35.93 -19.57
CA HIS A 129 10.40 -37.28 -19.24
C HIS A 129 9.42 -37.82 -20.29
N LEU A 130 9.50 -37.35 -21.53
CA LEU A 130 8.75 -37.92 -22.65
C LEU A 130 9.01 -39.42 -22.79
N ASP A 131 7.93 -40.16 -23.06
CA ASP A 131 7.88 -41.61 -23.23
C ASP A 131 8.30 -42.41 -21.99
N LYS A 132 8.37 -41.75 -20.82
CA LYS A 132 8.66 -42.39 -19.53
C LYS A 132 7.43 -42.44 -18.65
N ARG A 133 7.37 -43.46 -17.80
CA ARG A 133 6.37 -43.57 -16.75
C ARG A 133 6.71 -42.61 -15.60
N VAL A 134 5.79 -41.71 -15.27
CA VAL A 134 5.96 -40.68 -14.23
C VAL A 134 4.87 -40.80 -13.17
N GLN A 135 5.09 -40.19 -12.01
CA GLN A 135 4.10 -39.97 -10.98
C GLN A 135 3.97 -38.47 -10.72
N VAL A 136 2.78 -37.92 -10.97
CA VAL A 136 2.50 -36.49 -10.85
C VAL A 136 1.42 -36.29 -9.78
N TYR A 137 1.69 -35.41 -8.82
CA TYR A 137 0.75 -34.99 -7.79
C TYR A 137 0.11 -33.66 -8.19
N GLY A 138 -1.18 -33.48 -7.94
CA GLY A 138 -1.83 -32.20 -8.22
C GLY A 138 -3.28 -32.12 -7.77
N TRP A 139 -3.85 -30.94 -7.95
CA TRP A 139 -5.27 -30.67 -7.87
C TRP A 139 -5.92 -30.90 -9.22
N VAL A 140 -7.10 -31.49 -9.22
CA VAL A 140 -7.92 -31.65 -10.42
C VAL A 140 -8.56 -30.29 -10.76
N GLN A 141 -8.02 -29.58 -11.74
CA GLN A 141 -8.55 -28.28 -12.20
C GLN A 141 -9.90 -28.46 -12.92
N ALA A 142 -9.95 -29.41 -13.84
CA ALA A 142 -11.11 -29.63 -14.69
C ALA A 142 -11.28 -31.13 -14.96
N ILE A 143 -12.53 -31.55 -15.13
CA ILE A 143 -12.90 -32.93 -15.43
C ILE A 143 -13.82 -32.92 -16.65
N ARG A 144 -13.50 -33.72 -17.66
CA ARG A 144 -14.36 -33.96 -18.82
C ARG A 144 -14.59 -35.46 -18.99
N ARG A 145 -15.82 -35.91 -18.73
CA ARG A 145 -16.23 -37.32 -18.96
C ARG A 145 -16.78 -37.47 -20.37
N GLN A 146 -16.07 -38.21 -21.23
CA GLN A 146 -16.52 -38.44 -22.60
C GLN A 146 -17.36 -39.72 -22.71
N SER A 147 -17.05 -40.75 -21.92
CA SER A 147 -17.84 -41.97 -21.82
C SER A 147 -17.66 -42.64 -20.46
N LYS A 148 -18.39 -43.72 -20.20
CA LYS A 148 -18.19 -44.54 -18.99
C LYS A 148 -16.76 -45.11 -18.88
N LYS A 149 -16.00 -45.19 -19.98
CA LYS A 149 -14.64 -45.76 -20.04
C LYS A 149 -13.57 -44.72 -20.37
N LEU A 150 -13.91 -43.44 -20.48
CA LEU A 150 -12.97 -42.41 -20.88
C LEU A 150 -13.26 -41.09 -20.16
N MET A 151 -12.29 -40.64 -19.38
CA MET A 151 -12.31 -39.41 -18.61
C MET A 151 -10.99 -38.66 -18.81
N PHE A 152 -11.10 -37.36 -19.07
CA PHE A 152 -9.96 -36.45 -19.12
C PHE A 152 -9.98 -35.63 -17.85
N ILE A 153 -8.82 -35.49 -17.21
CA ILE A 153 -8.65 -34.54 -16.12
C ILE A 153 -7.50 -33.60 -16.47
N VAL A 154 -7.63 -32.34 -16.09
CA VAL A 154 -6.51 -31.39 -16.12
C VAL A 154 -5.98 -31.29 -14.70
N LEU A 155 -4.72 -31.64 -14.49
CA LEU A 155 -4.04 -31.46 -13.22
C LEU A 155 -3.35 -30.10 -13.17
N ARG A 156 -3.38 -29.48 -11.98
CA ARG A 156 -2.63 -28.28 -11.62
C ARG A 156 -1.76 -28.60 -10.40
N ASP A 157 -0.48 -28.24 -10.41
CA ASP A 157 0.41 -28.44 -9.26
C ASP A 157 1.13 -27.15 -8.80
N GLY A 158 0.73 -26.01 -9.38
CA GLY A 158 1.36 -24.69 -9.22
C GLY A 158 2.38 -24.38 -10.33
N THR A 159 3.09 -25.40 -10.82
CA THR A 159 4.16 -25.26 -11.83
C THR A 159 3.66 -25.35 -13.27
N GLY A 160 2.44 -25.83 -13.47
CA GLY A 160 1.78 -25.86 -14.78
C GLY A 160 0.45 -26.59 -14.74
N TYR A 161 -0.08 -26.86 -15.93
CA TYR A 161 -1.25 -27.69 -16.16
C TYR A 161 -0.87 -28.93 -16.98
N LEU A 162 -1.51 -30.07 -16.71
CA LEU A 162 -1.25 -31.33 -17.42
C LEU A 162 -2.56 -32.04 -17.72
N GLN A 163 -2.82 -32.33 -18.99
CA GLN A 163 -3.90 -33.23 -19.38
C GLN A 163 -3.53 -34.68 -19.04
N CYS A 164 -4.39 -35.36 -18.27
CA CYS A 164 -4.28 -36.78 -17.97
C CYS A 164 -5.49 -37.52 -18.55
N ILE A 165 -5.24 -38.61 -19.25
CA ILE A 165 -6.25 -39.46 -19.87
C ILE A 165 -6.43 -40.70 -19.00
N LEU A 166 -7.62 -40.85 -18.43
CA LEU A 166 -8.04 -42.02 -17.67
C LEU A 166 -8.97 -42.85 -18.56
N ALA A 167 -8.49 -44.01 -18.99
CA ALA A 167 -9.20 -44.91 -19.88
C ALA A 167 -9.60 -46.23 -19.19
N ASN A 168 -10.46 -47.00 -19.87
CA ASN A 168 -10.91 -48.33 -19.46
C ASN A 168 -11.61 -48.32 -18.09
N GLY A 169 -11.10 -49.08 -17.12
CA GLY A 169 -11.67 -49.20 -15.79
C GLY A 169 -11.35 -48.03 -14.85
N LEU A 170 -10.37 -47.19 -15.18
CA LEU A 170 -9.93 -46.09 -14.30
C LEU A 170 -11.07 -45.10 -13.96
N PRO A 171 -11.91 -44.65 -14.91
CA PRO A 171 -13.04 -43.77 -14.58
C PRO A 171 -14.17 -44.45 -13.81
N GLN A 172 -14.19 -45.78 -13.75
CA GLN A 172 -15.27 -46.60 -13.21
C GLN A 172 -15.03 -47.04 -11.75
N THR A 173 -13.91 -46.64 -11.16
CA THR A 173 -13.66 -46.85 -9.73
C THR A 173 -14.60 -46.00 -8.90
N ALA A 174 -14.80 -46.33 -7.62
CA ALA A 174 -15.65 -45.53 -6.73
C ALA A 174 -15.18 -44.06 -6.66
N ASP A 175 -13.86 -43.87 -6.55
CA ASP A 175 -13.25 -42.55 -6.58
C ASP A 175 -13.34 -41.89 -7.96
N GLY A 176 -13.23 -42.66 -9.04
CA GLY A 176 -13.38 -42.19 -10.41
C GLY A 176 -14.79 -41.69 -10.70
N LEU A 177 -15.82 -42.32 -10.14
CA LEU A 177 -17.22 -41.90 -10.25
C LEU A 177 -17.51 -40.65 -9.39
N ALA A 178 -16.92 -40.58 -8.20
CA ALA A 178 -17.10 -39.47 -7.26
C ALA A 178 -16.13 -38.29 -7.46
N LEU A 179 -15.17 -38.40 -8.39
CA LEU A 179 -14.13 -37.38 -8.59
C LEU A 179 -14.76 -36.02 -8.94
N ALA A 180 -14.39 -35.01 -8.16
CA ALA A 180 -14.82 -33.61 -8.33
C ALA A 180 -13.61 -32.69 -8.56
N PRO A 181 -13.78 -31.55 -9.24
CA PRO A 181 -12.74 -30.52 -9.31
C PRO A 181 -12.24 -30.11 -7.92
N GLU A 182 -11.00 -29.67 -7.84
CA GLU A 182 -10.22 -29.37 -6.61
C GLU A 182 -9.87 -30.57 -5.73
N SER A 183 -10.30 -31.79 -6.08
CA SER A 183 -9.79 -32.98 -5.42
C SER A 183 -8.27 -33.09 -5.65
N THR A 184 -7.54 -33.59 -4.66
CA THR A 184 -6.10 -33.84 -4.77
C THR A 184 -5.86 -35.30 -5.13
N VAL A 185 -5.01 -35.52 -6.12
CA VAL A 185 -4.69 -36.86 -6.63
C VAL A 185 -3.20 -36.97 -6.91
N PHE A 186 -2.72 -38.21 -7.00
CA PHE A 186 -1.57 -38.47 -7.86
C PHE A 186 -1.97 -39.40 -8.99
N VAL A 187 -1.34 -39.22 -10.15
CA VAL A 187 -1.54 -40.04 -11.34
C VAL A 187 -0.19 -40.62 -11.76
N LYS A 188 -0.18 -41.91 -12.05
CA LYS A 188 0.93 -42.63 -12.67
C LYS A 188 0.57 -42.97 -14.11
N GLY A 189 1.50 -42.74 -15.02
CA GLY A 189 1.25 -42.92 -16.44
C GLY A 189 2.45 -42.57 -17.29
N VAL A 190 2.35 -42.88 -18.58
CA VAL A 190 3.36 -42.52 -19.57
C VAL A 190 3.07 -41.13 -20.12
N VAL A 191 4.05 -40.24 -20.08
CA VAL A 191 3.97 -38.92 -20.71
C VAL A 191 4.24 -39.07 -22.20
N SER A 192 3.41 -38.48 -23.04
CA SER A 192 3.59 -38.47 -24.49
C SER A 192 3.35 -37.07 -25.05
N LYS A 193 3.80 -36.84 -26.29
CA LYS A 193 3.44 -35.62 -27.02
C LYS A 193 1.98 -35.70 -27.48
N VAL A 194 1.29 -34.57 -27.45
CA VAL A 194 -0.07 -34.48 -27.98
C VAL A 194 -0.07 -34.82 -29.48
N PRO A 195 -1.03 -35.64 -29.97
CA PRO A 195 -1.13 -35.99 -31.38
C PRO A 195 -1.30 -34.76 -32.29
N GLU A 196 -0.84 -34.86 -33.55
CA GLU A 196 -1.01 -33.78 -34.54
C GLU A 196 -2.49 -33.39 -34.69
N GLY A 197 -2.76 -32.08 -34.68
CA GLY A 197 -4.12 -31.52 -34.77
C GLY A 197 -4.88 -31.42 -33.44
N GLN A 198 -4.30 -31.88 -32.32
CA GLN A 198 -4.85 -31.70 -30.98
C GLN A 198 -4.03 -30.69 -30.16
N THR A 199 -4.66 -30.11 -29.14
CA THR A 199 -4.02 -29.15 -28.24
C THR A 199 -4.25 -29.55 -26.79
N ALA A 200 -3.17 -29.64 -26.01
CA ALA A 200 -3.23 -29.76 -24.55
C ALA A 200 -2.19 -28.82 -23.91
N PRO A 201 -2.37 -28.44 -22.62
CA PRO A 201 -1.39 -27.61 -21.92
C PRO A 201 0.02 -28.19 -22.00
N GLY A 202 1.01 -27.36 -22.37
CA GLY A 202 2.39 -27.78 -22.60
C GLY A 202 2.63 -28.64 -23.85
N GLY A 203 1.61 -28.97 -24.64
CA GLY A 203 1.78 -29.86 -25.81
C GLY A 203 2.12 -31.31 -25.46
N ILE A 204 1.88 -31.71 -24.20
CA ILE A 204 2.07 -33.07 -23.70
C ILE A 204 0.82 -33.56 -22.98
N GLU A 205 0.65 -34.88 -22.92
CA GLU A 205 -0.42 -35.53 -22.16
C GLU A 205 0.09 -36.78 -21.44
N LEU A 206 -0.58 -37.15 -20.35
CA LEU A 206 -0.25 -38.32 -19.55
C LEU A 206 -1.32 -39.39 -19.73
N HIS A 207 -0.94 -40.56 -20.24
CA HIS A 207 -1.81 -41.73 -20.32
C HIS A 207 -1.74 -42.49 -19.00
N ALA A 208 -2.81 -42.38 -18.20
CA ALA A 208 -2.83 -42.94 -16.86
C ALA A 208 -2.93 -44.46 -16.91
N ASP A 209 -2.07 -45.14 -16.14
CA ASP A 209 -2.17 -46.56 -15.83
C ASP A 209 -2.71 -46.79 -14.41
N TYR A 210 -2.48 -45.83 -13.50
CA TYR A 210 -2.91 -45.89 -12.12
C TYR A 210 -3.11 -44.48 -11.55
N TYR A 211 -4.00 -44.31 -10.59
CA TYR A 211 -4.14 -43.06 -9.85
C TYR A 211 -4.73 -43.32 -8.46
N GLU A 212 -4.56 -42.36 -7.56
CA GLU A 212 -5.13 -42.38 -6.22
C GLU A 212 -5.67 -41.01 -5.86
N VAL A 213 -6.85 -40.97 -5.22
CA VAL A 213 -7.41 -39.75 -4.64
C VAL A 213 -6.90 -39.60 -3.22
N ILE A 214 -6.11 -38.55 -2.99
CA ILE A 214 -5.52 -38.22 -1.69
C ILE A 214 -6.55 -37.51 -0.81
N GLY A 215 -7.27 -36.54 -1.39
CA GLY A 215 -8.27 -35.73 -0.69
C GLY A 215 -9.43 -35.37 -1.61
N LYS A 216 -10.65 -35.72 -1.20
CA LYS A 216 -11.88 -35.47 -1.96
C LYS A 216 -12.33 -34.03 -1.77
N ALA A 217 -12.71 -33.38 -2.86
CA ALA A 217 -13.40 -32.09 -2.83
C ALA A 217 -14.92 -32.27 -2.90
N PRO A 218 -15.71 -31.30 -2.40
CA PRO A 218 -17.16 -31.29 -2.55
C PRO A 218 -17.60 -31.32 -4.02
N PRO A 219 -18.78 -31.89 -4.34
CA PRO A 219 -19.36 -31.79 -5.68
C PRO A 219 -19.49 -30.34 -6.13
N GLY A 220 -19.09 -30.05 -7.36
CA GLY A 220 -19.07 -28.69 -7.91
C GLY A 220 -17.80 -27.88 -7.62
N GLY A 221 -16.88 -28.36 -6.78
CA GLY A 221 -15.59 -27.71 -6.55
C GLY A 221 -15.73 -26.27 -6.03
N LEU A 222 -14.93 -25.34 -6.57
CA LEU A 222 -14.95 -23.92 -6.20
C LEU A 222 -16.31 -23.26 -6.52
N GLU A 223 -16.88 -23.58 -7.69
CA GLU A 223 -18.12 -22.97 -8.20
C GLU A 223 -19.35 -23.24 -7.32
N SER A 224 -19.27 -24.27 -6.46
CA SER A 224 -20.32 -24.55 -5.46
C SER A 224 -20.35 -23.53 -4.32
N VAL A 225 -19.26 -22.77 -4.13
CA VAL A 225 -19.08 -21.78 -3.06
C VAL A 225 -19.03 -20.37 -3.63
N VAL A 226 -18.26 -20.15 -4.70
CA VAL A 226 -17.99 -18.82 -5.26
C VAL A 226 -17.73 -18.92 -6.77
N THR A 227 -18.26 -17.95 -7.52
CA THR A 227 -18.04 -17.78 -8.96
C THR A 227 -17.60 -16.36 -9.29
N GLU A 228 -17.17 -16.11 -10.53
CA GLU A 228 -16.77 -14.76 -10.98
C GLU A 228 -17.94 -13.77 -10.98
N GLU A 229 -19.18 -14.27 -11.09
CA GLU A 229 -20.43 -13.50 -11.05
C GLU A 229 -20.99 -13.31 -9.63
N SER A 230 -20.36 -13.91 -8.63
CA SER A 230 -20.78 -13.74 -7.23
C SER A 230 -20.62 -12.29 -6.77
N GLU A 231 -21.34 -11.90 -5.72
CA GLU A 231 -21.18 -10.57 -5.11
C GLU A 231 -19.72 -10.34 -4.67
N VAL A 232 -19.26 -9.09 -4.79
CA VAL A 232 -17.88 -8.69 -4.51
C VAL A 232 -17.41 -9.15 -3.13
N ASP A 233 -18.24 -8.96 -2.11
CA ASP A 233 -17.91 -9.32 -0.73
C ASP A 233 -17.75 -10.84 -0.58
N LEU A 234 -18.62 -11.63 -1.22
CA LEU A 234 -18.52 -13.09 -1.21
C LEU A 234 -17.24 -13.57 -1.91
N GLN A 235 -16.83 -12.91 -2.99
CA GLN A 235 -15.57 -13.21 -3.68
C GLN A 235 -14.35 -12.89 -2.80
N LEU A 236 -14.40 -11.81 -2.01
CA LEU A 236 -13.31 -11.42 -1.12
C LEU A 236 -13.22 -12.33 0.12
N ASP A 237 -14.36 -12.66 0.74
CA ASP A 237 -14.42 -13.62 1.86
C ASP A 237 -13.88 -15.00 1.44
N ASN A 238 -14.12 -15.39 0.19
CA ASN A 238 -13.64 -16.64 -0.40
C ASN A 238 -12.44 -16.46 -1.31
N ARG A 239 -11.62 -15.40 -1.12
CA ARG A 239 -10.47 -15.10 -1.99
C ARG A 239 -9.48 -16.27 -2.07
N HIS A 240 -9.31 -17.03 -1.00
CA HIS A 240 -8.49 -18.25 -0.96
C HIS A 240 -8.94 -19.36 -1.93
N LEU A 241 -10.21 -19.37 -2.34
CA LEU A 241 -10.74 -20.22 -3.40
C LEU A 241 -10.54 -19.55 -4.76
N MET A 242 -10.88 -18.25 -4.87
CA MET A 242 -10.74 -17.49 -6.12
C MET A 242 -9.31 -17.49 -6.67
N ILE A 243 -8.27 -17.41 -5.83
CA ILE A 243 -6.87 -17.44 -6.29
C ILE A 243 -6.45 -18.76 -6.97
N ARG A 244 -7.29 -19.80 -6.89
CA ARG A 244 -7.06 -21.08 -7.58
C ARG A 244 -7.58 -21.08 -9.01
N ASN A 245 -8.41 -20.11 -9.38
CA ASN A 245 -8.81 -19.89 -10.76
C ASN A 245 -7.59 -19.54 -11.60
N GLU A 246 -7.67 -19.87 -12.89
CA GLU A 246 -6.52 -19.77 -13.79
C GLU A 246 -6.04 -18.33 -13.93
N LYS A 247 -6.96 -17.39 -14.16
CA LYS A 247 -6.66 -15.95 -14.31
C LYS A 247 -5.98 -15.38 -13.05
N GLU A 248 -6.58 -15.57 -11.88
CA GLU A 248 -6.07 -15.05 -10.61
C GLU A 248 -4.70 -15.65 -10.27
N SER A 249 -4.52 -16.94 -10.52
CA SER A 249 -3.22 -17.58 -10.30
C SER A 249 -2.13 -17.02 -11.22
N LYS A 250 -2.45 -16.67 -12.47
CA LYS A 250 -1.54 -16.01 -13.42
C LYS A 250 -1.21 -14.60 -12.97
N ILE A 251 -2.19 -13.83 -12.49
CA ILE A 251 -1.98 -12.51 -11.90
C ILE A 251 -0.94 -12.59 -10.76
N LEU A 252 -1.08 -13.55 -9.84
CA LEU A 252 -0.11 -13.73 -8.75
C LEU A 252 1.30 -14.09 -9.24
N LYS A 253 1.42 -14.88 -10.31
CA LYS A 253 2.71 -15.19 -10.95
C LYS A 253 3.36 -13.94 -11.57
N VAL A 254 2.58 -13.11 -12.26
CA VAL A 254 3.08 -11.84 -12.82
C VAL A 254 3.50 -10.88 -11.70
N ILE A 255 2.73 -10.78 -10.62
CA ILE A 255 3.08 -9.97 -9.45
C ILE A 255 4.41 -10.43 -8.84
N SER A 256 4.62 -11.73 -8.71
CA SER A 256 5.89 -12.28 -8.22
C SER A 256 7.07 -11.87 -9.11
N ALA A 257 6.93 -11.99 -10.43
CA ALA A 257 7.95 -11.57 -11.39
C ALA A 257 8.20 -10.05 -11.34
N ALA A 258 7.13 -9.24 -11.26
CA ALA A 258 7.23 -7.79 -11.13
C ALA A 258 7.99 -7.36 -9.86
N SER A 259 7.70 -7.98 -8.72
CA SER A 259 8.40 -7.73 -7.45
C SER A 259 9.91 -8.02 -7.54
N LEU A 260 10.29 -9.10 -8.23
CA LEU A 260 11.69 -9.41 -8.49
C LEU A 260 12.32 -8.41 -9.48
N ALA A 261 11.61 -8.03 -10.54
CA ALA A 261 12.07 -7.06 -11.53
C ALA A 261 12.36 -5.69 -10.92
N PHE A 262 11.56 -5.22 -9.96
CA PHE A 262 11.84 -4.00 -9.19
C PHE A 262 13.16 -4.11 -8.41
N ARG A 263 13.37 -5.19 -7.65
CA ARG A 263 14.63 -5.40 -6.91
C ARG A 263 15.83 -5.49 -7.86
N ASP A 264 15.68 -6.16 -8.99
CA ASP A 264 16.72 -6.28 -10.01
C ASP A 264 17.06 -4.94 -10.68
N HIS A 265 16.06 -4.09 -10.92
CA HIS A 265 16.25 -2.73 -11.40
C HIS A 265 17.17 -1.95 -10.47
N TYR A 266 16.82 -1.88 -9.17
CA TYR A 266 17.59 -1.16 -8.16
C TYR A 266 18.99 -1.75 -7.98
N ARG A 267 19.09 -3.08 -7.84
CA ARG A 267 20.37 -3.79 -7.71
C ARG A 267 21.31 -3.48 -8.86
N SER A 268 20.81 -3.49 -10.11
CA SER A 268 21.63 -3.22 -11.30
C SER A 268 22.13 -1.77 -11.40
N ARG A 269 21.49 -0.84 -10.69
CA ARG A 269 21.88 0.58 -10.59
C ARG A 269 22.69 0.91 -9.33
N GLY A 270 23.01 -0.10 -8.52
CA GLY A 270 23.87 0.04 -7.34
C GLY A 270 23.14 0.45 -6.05
N PHE A 271 21.82 0.65 -6.10
CA PHE A 271 21.01 1.02 -4.95
C PHE A 271 21.10 -0.02 -3.83
N LYS A 272 21.02 0.44 -2.57
CA LYS A 272 20.97 -0.43 -1.39
C LYS A 272 19.53 -0.57 -0.89
N GLU A 273 19.08 -1.82 -0.72
CA GLU A 273 17.82 -2.10 -0.02
C GLU A 273 18.03 -1.85 1.48
N VAL A 274 17.18 -1.01 2.07
CA VAL A 274 17.19 -0.71 3.51
C VAL A 274 15.86 -1.14 4.13
N GLN A 275 15.88 -1.44 5.44
CA GLN A 275 14.72 -1.89 6.19
C GLN A 275 14.30 -0.83 7.23
N PRO A 276 13.46 0.14 6.84
CA PRO A 276 12.96 1.17 7.76
C PRO A 276 11.93 0.58 8.74
N PRO A 277 11.74 1.21 9.93
CA PRO A 277 10.71 0.81 10.87
C PRO A 277 9.31 1.14 10.34
N THR A 278 8.33 0.27 10.63
CA THR A 278 6.93 0.49 10.25
C THR A 278 6.04 0.95 11.41
N LEU A 279 6.55 0.88 12.64
CA LEU A 279 5.96 1.49 13.84
C LEU A 279 6.71 2.78 14.10
N VAL A 280 6.00 3.90 14.08
CA VAL A 280 6.57 5.25 14.10
C VAL A 280 5.83 6.14 15.08
N GLN A 281 6.52 7.18 15.57
CA GLN A 281 5.90 8.25 16.39
C GLN A 281 5.75 9.55 15.59
N THR A 282 6.12 9.52 14.31
CA THR A 282 6.14 10.68 13.40
C THR A 282 5.15 10.48 12.26
N GLN A 283 4.68 11.58 11.69
CA GLN A 283 3.78 11.63 10.53
C GLN A 283 4.52 12.16 9.31
N VAL A 284 4.13 11.69 8.12
CA VAL A 284 4.78 12.09 6.85
C VAL A 284 3.81 12.79 5.92
N GLU A 285 2.65 12.18 5.68
CA GLU A 285 1.65 12.61 4.67
C GLU A 285 0.39 13.21 5.33
N GLY A 286 0.58 13.87 6.49
CA GLY A 286 -0.49 14.46 7.30
C GLY A 286 -1.09 13.49 8.33
N GLY A 287 -1.57 14.04 9.45
CA GLY A 287 -1.98 13.26 10.62
C GLY A 287 -3.35 12.58 10.54
N SER A 288 -4.17 12.93 9.55
CA SER A 288 -5.59 12.53 9.49
C SER A 288 -5.81 11.07 9.07
N THR A 289 -4.79 10.39 8.53
CA THR A 289 -4.90 9.03 7.98
C THR A 289 -3.94 8.02 8.62
N LEU A 290 -3.48 8.26 9.84
CA LEU A 290 -2.62 7.31 10.57
C LEU A 290 -3.44 6.28 11.36
N PHE A 291 -3.04 5.01 11.30
CA PHE A 291 -3.53 3.99 12.24
C PHE A 291 -2.78 4.12 13.57
N LYS A 292 -3.50 4.45 14.64
CA LYS A 292 -2.94 4.55 15.99
C LYS A 292 -2.83 3.18 16.65
N ILE A 293 -1.71 2.94 17.33
CA ILE A 293 -1.40 1.73 18.08
C ILE A 293 -0.86 2.13 19.46
N ASP A 294 -1.24 1.40 20.50
CA ASP A 294 -0.57 1.47 21.81
C ASP A 294 0.67 0.58 21.79
N TYR A 295 1.85 1.20 21.84
CA TYR A 295 3.13 0.50 21.87
C TYR A 295 3.68 0.54 23.29
N PHE A 296 3.24 -0.41 24.11
CA PHE A 296 3.67 -0.59 25.50
C PHE A 296 3.40 0.63 26.41
N GLY A 297 2.28 1.34 26.20
CA GLY A 297 1.91 2.54 26.94
C GLY A 297 2.22 3.84 26.21
N GLU A 298 2.95 3.77 25.09
CA GLU A 298 3.28 4.93 24.26
C GLU A 298 2.43 4.97 22.97
N PRO A 299 1.78 6.11 22.67
CA PRO A 299 1.03 6.25 21.43
C PRO A 299 1.98 6.22 20.22
N SER A 300 1.79 5.24 19.36
CA SER A 300 2.55 5.05 18.12
C SER A 300 1.60 4.89 16.93
N PHE A 301 2.15 4.85 15.72
CA PHE A 301 1.39 4.79 14.48
C PHE A 301 2.00 3.78 13.52
N LEU A 302 1.17 3.23 12.63
CA LEU A 302 1.66 2.54 11.43
C LEU A 302 2.12 3.57 10.40
N THR A 303 3.27 3.31 9.79
CA THR A 303 3.88 4.25 8.83
C THR A 303 3.02 4.49 7.58
N GLN A 304 2.94 5.74 7.13
CA GLN A 304 2.37 6.12 5.83
C GLN A 304 3.39 6.03 4.70
N SER A 305 4.66 6.22 5.02
CA SER A 305 5.79 6.32 4.11
C SER A 305 7.11 6.20 4.89
N SER A 306 8.09 5.56 4.28
CA SER A 306 9.43 5.41 4.85
C SER A 306 10.41 6.48 4.37
N GLN A 307 9.95 7.45 3.57
CA GLN A 307 10.78 8.47 2.93
C GLN A 307 11.76 9.14 3.90
N LEU A 308 11.27 9.62 5.04
CA LEU A 308 12.11 10.36 6.00
C LEU A 308 13.28 9.49 6.50
N TYR A 309 13.07 8.19 6.66
CA TYR A 309 14.14 7.25 7.03
C TYR A 309 15.11 7.01 5.87
N LEU A 310 14.64 6.90 4.62
CA LEU A 310 15.51 6.78 3.45
C LEU A 310 16.44 7.99 3.33
N GLU A 311 15.93 9.21 3.56
CA GLU A 311 16.73 10.44 3.57
C GLU A 311 17.88 10.37 4.58
N THR A 312 17.67 9.76 5.75
CA THR A 312 18.76 9.57 6.74
C THR A 312 19.82 8.56 6.31
N CYS A 313 19.47 7.64 5.40
CA CYS A 313 20.38 6.61 4.92
C CYS A 313 21.33 7.15 3.83
N LEU A 314 20.93 8.21 3.11
CA LEU A 314 21.70 8.75 1.97
C LEU A 314 23.16 9.03 2.31
N PRO A 315 23.48 9.73 3.42
CA PRO A 315 24.87 10.04 3.72
C PRO A 315 25.67 8.79 4.02
N SER A 316 25.08 7.67 4.42
CA SER A 316 25.81 6.43 4.71
C SER A 316 25.96 5.54 3.46
N VAL A 317 24.85 5.20 2.80
CA VAL A 317 24.81 4.16 1.76
C VAL A 317 24.66 4.70 0.34
N GLY A 318 24.51 6.02 0.16
CA GLY A 318 24.24 6.63 -1.14
C GLY A 318 22.81 6.38 -1.60
N ASP A 319 22.64 6.00 -2.86
CA ASP A 319 21.33 5.70 -3.45
C ASP A 319 20.70 4.48 -2.73
N CYS A 320 19.48 4.63 -2.20
CA CYS A 320 18.82 3.59 -1.40
C CYS A 320 17.33 3.46 -1.75
N TYR A 321 16.77 2.28 -1.46
CA TYR A 321 15.36 1.99 -1.65
C TYR A 321 14.83 1.06 -0.56
N CYS A 322 13.52 1.03 -0.37
CA CYS A 322 12.84 0.00 0.40
C CYS A 322 11.57 -0.47 -0.32
N MET A 323 11.17 -1.71 -0.03
CA MET A 323 9.93 -2.31 -0.53
C MET A 323 9.17 -2.89 0.66
N VAL A 324 8.46 -2.02 1.37
CA VAL A 324 7.81 -2.32 2.66
C VAL A 324 6.35 -1.89 2.65
N ARG A 325 5.59 -2.32 3.66
CA ARG A 325 4.17 -1.94 3.77
C ARG A 325 4.03 -0.50 4.24
N SER A 326 3.10 0.21 3.63
CA SER A 326 2.61 1.50 4.12
C SER A 326 1.11 1.41 4.35
N TYR A 327 0.61 2.24 5.27
CA TYR A 327 -0.74 2.15 5.78
C TYR A 327 -1.46 3.51 5.67
N ARG A 328 -2.73 3.47 5.28
CA ARG A 328 -3.59 4.67 5.19
C ARG A 328 -4.96 4.38 5.80
N ALA A 329 -5.29 5.09 6.88
CA ALA A 329 -6.57 5.02 7.57
C ALA A 329 -7.66 5.89 6.89
N GLU A 330 -7.65 5.94 5.55
CA GLU A 330 -8.67 6.67 4.79
C GLU A 330 -10.01 5.91 4.83
N LYS A 331 -11.10 6.60 5.18
CA LYS A 331 -12.46 6.03 5.24
C LYS A 331 -13.16 5.96 3.87
N SER A 332 -12.41 5.86 2.77
CA SER A 332 -12.95 5.95 1.41
C SER A 332 -12.78 4.64 0.63
N ARG A 333 -13.89 4.15 0.06
CA ARG A 333 -13.88 3.03 -0.89
C ARG A 333 -13.68 3.59 -2.30
N THR A 334 -12.51 3.34 -2.87
CA THR A 334 -12.20 3.70 -4.27
C THR A 334 -11.54 2.53 -4.98
N ARG A 335 -11.39 2.63 -6.30
CA ARG A 335 -10.79 1.55 -7.11
C ARG A 335 -9.28 1.42 -6.95
N ARG A 336 -8.62 2.39 -6.30
CA ARG A 336 -7.14 2.54 -6.25
C ARG A 336 -6.54 2.71 -4.86
N HIS A 337 -7.34 2.83 -3.81
CA HIS A 337 -6.85 3.01 -2.43
C HIS A 337 -6.99 1.70 -1.64
N LEU A 338 -5.93 1.37 -0.91
CA LEU A 338 -5.86 0.24 0.01
C LEU A 338 -5.42 0.79 1.38
N SER A 339 -5.92 0.18 2.46
CA SER A 339 -5.49 0.55 3.82
C SER A 339 -4.09 0.03 4.14
N GLU A 340 -3.63 -1.01 3.45
CA GLU A 340 -2.27 -1.56 3.48
C GLU A 340 -1.87 -1.86 2.03
N TYR A 341 -0.70 -1.36 1.62
CA TYR A 341 -0.17 -1.56 0.26
C TYR A 341 1.34 -1.73 0.30
N LEU A 342 1.91 -2.37 -0.73
CA LEU A 342 3.36 -2.47 -0.86
C LEU A 342 3.89 -1.19 -1.49
N HIS A 343 4.62 -0.42 -0.69
CA HIS A 343 5.18 0.86 -1.09
C HIS A 343 6.64 0.64 -1.49
N ILE A 344 6.95 0.94 -2.75
CA ILE A 344 8.32 0.92 -3.26
C ILE A 344 8.81 2.36 -3.24
N GLU A 345 9.74 2.66 -2.34
CA GLU A 345 10.24 4.01 -2.12
C GLU A 345 11.74 4.03 -2.37
N ALA A 346 12.24 5.07 -3.04
CA ALA A 346 13.65 5.24 -3.32
C ALA A 346 14.08 6.70 -3.19
N GLU A 347 15.31 6.90 -2.73
CA GLU A 347 15.90 8.22 -2.48
C GLU A 347 17.33 8.25 -3.03
N SER A 348 17.73 9.39 -3.61
CA SER A 348 19.04 9.56 -4.26
C SER A 348 19.69 10.88 -3.86
N PRO A 349 20.97 10.90 -3.45
CA PRO A 349 21.70 12.13 -3.18
C PRO A 349 22.39 12.67 -4.44
N PHE A 350 22.65 13.97 -4.44
CA PHE A 350 23.38 14.71 -5.48
C PHE A 350 22.70 14.73 -6.85
N ILE A 351 21.36 14.73 -6.84
CA ILE A 351 20.53 14.80 -8.03
C ILE A 351 19.89 16.18 -8.18
N GLU A 352 19.52 16.53 -9.40
CA GLU A 352 18.65 17.65 -9.72
C GLU A 352 17.24 17.15 -10.07
N PHE A 353 16.26 18.06 -10.20
CA PHE A 353 14.88 17.65 -10.50
C PHE A 353 14.77 16.87 -11.82
N ASP A 354 15.54 17.24 -12.85
CA ASP A 354 15.55 16.49 -14.12
C ASP A 354 16.14 15.07 -13.98
N ASP A 355 17.13 14.88 -13.09
CA ASP A 355 17.67 13.56 -12.77
C ASP A 355 16.57 12.69 -12.15
N LEU A 356 15.78 13.23 -11.21
CA LEU A 356 14.63 12.54 -10.59
C LEU A 356 13.58 12.11 -11.63
N LEU A 357 13.22 13.02 -12.54
CA LEU A 357 12.27 12.72 -13.63
C LEU A 357 12.79 11.57 -14.51
N ASN A 358 14.08 11.60 -14.85
CA ASN A 358 14.70 10.56 -15.67
C ASN A 358 14.80 9.21 -14.93
N GLN A 359 15.03 9.22 -13.61
CA GLN A 359 15.04 8.02 -12.78
C GLN A 359 13.66 7.35 -12.72
N ILE A 360 12.58 8.13 -12.54
CA ILE A 360 11.21 7.60 -12.52
C ILE A 360 10.84 6.98 -13.88
N GLU A 361 11.17 7.65 -14.98
CA GLU A 361 10.96 7.12 -16.33
C GLU A 361 11.75 5.82 -16.56
N ASP A 362 13.02 5.81 -16.18
CA ASP A 362 13.91 4.66 -16.31
C ASP A 362 13.44 3.46 -15.47
N LEU A 363 12.94 3.69 -14.25
CA LEU A 363 12.31 2.69 -13.40
C LEU A 363 11.17 1.97 -14.10
N VAL A 364 10.17 2.74 -14.55
CA VAL A 364 8.96 2.16 -15.11
C VAL A 364 9.26 1.41 -16.41
N CYS A 365 10.06 2.00 -17.30
CA CYS A 365 10.43 1.34 -18.56
C CYS A 365 11.26 0.06 -18.34
N ASP A 366 12.34 0.10 -17.54
CA ASP A 366 13.22 -1.06 -17.32
C ASP A 366 12.50 -2.20 -16.58
N VAL A 367 11.68 -1.89 -15.57
CA VAL A 367 10.90 -2.91 -14.87
C VAL A 367 9.87 -3.54 -15.79
N THR A 368 9.14 -2.75 -16.58
CA THR A 368 8.21 -3.29 -17.58
C THR A 368 8.93 -4.19 -18.59
N GLU A 369 10.09 -3.78 -19.11
CA GLU A 369 10.88 -4.61 -20.03
C GLU A 369 11.30 -5.95 -19.40
N ARG A 370 11.77 -5.94 -18.15
CA ARG A 370 12.15 -7.16 -17.42
C ARG A 370 10.96 -8.10 -17.24
N VAL A 371 9.80 -7.58 -16.84
CA VAL A 371 8.59 -8.38 -16.67
C VAL A 371 8.12 -8.96 -18.00
N MET A 372 8.10 -8.16 -19.06
CA MET A 372 7.71 -8.64 -20.39
C MET A 372 8.69 -9.70 -20.94
N LYS A 373 9.97 -9.60 -20.58
CA LYS A 373 10.97 -10.62 -20.95
C LYS A 373 10.78 -11.95 -20.19
N GLU A 374 10.37 -11.90 -18.93
CA GLU A 374 10.24 -13.09 -18.08
C GLU A 374 8.88 -13.77 -18.22
N VAL A 375 7.80 -12.99 -18.21
CA VAL A 375 6.41 -13.47 -18.15
C VAL A 375 5.47 -12.69 -19.09
N GLY A 376 6.00 -12.11 -20.16
CA GLY A 376 5.22 -11.31 -21.12
C GLY A 376 4.03 -12.05 -21.74
N ASP A 377 4.16 -13.37 -21.96
CA ASP A 377 3.05 -14.19 -22.45
C ASP A 377 1.85 -14.19 -21.48
N LEU A 378 2.11 -14.23 -20.16
CA LEU A 378 1.06 -14.16 -19.14
C LEU A 378 0.44 -12.76 -19.07
N VAL A 379 1.27 -11.72 -19.21
CA VAL A 379 0.79 -10.32 -19.25
C VAL A 379 -0.15 -10.14 -20.44
N LEU A 380 0.24 -10.59 -21.64
CA LEU A 380 -0.56 -10.46 -22.86
C LEU A 380 -1.80 -11.36 -22.87
N GLU A 381 -1.79 -12.47 -22.15
CA GLU A 381 -2.99 -13.27 -21.97
C GLU A 381 -4.04 -12.54 -21.11
N ILE A 382 -3.60 -11.83 -20.07
CA ILE A 382 -4.48 -11.07 -19.17
C ILE A 382 -4.86 -9.71 -19.78
N ASN A 383 -3.92 -9.04 -20.44
CA ASN A 383 -4.05 -7.73 -21.07
C ASN A 383 -3.51 -7.77 -22.51
N PRO A 384 -4.30 -8.29 -23.48
CA PRO A 384 -3.86 -8.43 -24.87
C PRO A 384 -3.48 -7.12 -25.57
N GLY A 385 -3.99 -6.00 -25.07
CA GLY A 385 -3.72 -4.65 -25.59
C GLY A 385 -2.53 -3.96 -24.94
N PHE A 386 -1.79 -4.61 -24.03
CA PHE A 386 -0.68 -3.97 -23.32
C PHE A 386 0.43 -3.55 -24.28
N VAL A 387 0.86 -2.30 -24.16
CA VAL A 387 2.01 -1.75 -24.90
C VAL A 387 3.00 -1.18 -23.88
N PRO A 388 4.27 -1.65 -23.87
CA PRO A 388 5.30 -1.06 -23.02
C PRO A 388 5.45 0.45 -23.29
N PRO A 389 5.59 1.27 -22.23
CA PRO A 389 5.69 2.72 -22.39
C PRO A 389 7.01 3.10 -23.07
N LYS A 390 6.95 4.14 -23.92
CA LYS A 390 8.12 4.63 -24.67
C LYS A 390 8.70 5.86 -24.02
N ARG A 391 10.03 5.96 -24.05
CA ARG A 391 10.79 7.14 -23.62
C ARG A 391 10.92 8.16 -24.76
N PRO A 392 10.99 9.47 -24.47
CA PRO A 392 10.75 10.09 -23.17
C PRO A 392 9.24 10.23 -22.87
N PHE A 393 8.88 10.25 -21.59
CA PHE A 393 7.53 10.55 -21.13
C PHE A 393 7.18 12.03 -21.33
N MET A 394 5.89 12.32 -21.49
CA MET A 394 5.42 13.69 -21.60
C MET A 394 5.64 14.41 -20.27
N ARG A 395 6.27 15.59 -20.29
CA ARG A 395 6.37 16.46 -19.12
C ARG A 395 5.28 17.53 -19.21
N LEU A 396 4.47 17.66 -18.18
CA LEU A 396 3.39 18.64 -18.11
C LEU A 396 3.48 19.38 -16.77
N GLU A 397 3.50 20.70 -16.77
CA GLU A 397 3.41 21.45 -15.51
C GLU A 397 1.96 21.55 -15.04
N TYR A 398 1.73 21.63 -13.73
CA TYR A 398 0.41 21.82 -13.13
C TYR A 398 -0.37 22.98 -13.78
N ARG A 399 0.30 24.12 -14.01
CA ARG A 399 -0.33 25.28 -14.68
C ARG A 399 -0.81 24.97 -16.10
N ASP A 400 -0.10 24.10 -16.81
CA ASP A 400 -0.47 23.67 -18.16
C ASP A 400 -1.53 22.56 -18.13
N ALA A 401 -1.55 21.72 -17.10
CA ALA A 401 -2.64 20.80 -16.85
C ALA A 401 -3.97 21.53 -16.62
N LEU A 402 -3.98 22.65 -15.87
CA LEU A 402 -5.17 23.49 -15.72
C LEU A 402 -5.71 24.00 -17.06
N LYS A 403 -4.82 24.52 -17.93
CA LYS A 403 -5.19 24.94 -19.29
C LYS A 403 -5.73 23.78 -20.11
N ARG A 404 -5.18 22.58 -19.92
CA ARG A 404 -5.61 21.37 -20.61
C ARG A 404 -7.01 20.95 -20.17
N LEU A 405 -7.28 20.91 -18.87
CA LEU A 405 -8.60 20.62 -18.30
C LEU A 405 -9.65 21.61 -18.84
N GLU A 406 -9.31 22.90 -18.89
CA GLU A 406 -10.17 23.93 -19.48
C GLU A 406 -10.46 23.69 -20.96
N ALA A 407 -9.41 23.49 -21.77
CA ALA A 407 -9.53 23.24 -23.22
C ALA A 407 -10.35 21.98 -23.54
N GLU A 408 -10.25 20.97 -22.69
CA GLU A 408 -10.94 19.69 -22.82
C GLU A 408 -12.31 19.67 -22.14
N LYS A 409 -12.73 20.77 -21.50
CA LYS A 409 -14.01 20.91 -20.79
C LYS A 409 -14.17 19.84 -19.69
N ILE A 410 -13.10 19.60 -18.94
CA ILE A 410 -13.11 18.75 -17.76
C ILE A 410 -13.28 19.65 -16.54
N TYR A 411 -14.40 19.50 -15.83
CA TYR A 411 -14.82 20.37 -14.73
C TYR A 411 -14.66 19.69 -13.39
N LYS A 412 -14.71 20.48 -12.32
CA LYS A 412 -14.93 20.01 -10.95
C LYS A 412 -16.31 19.37 -10.81
N GLU A 413 -16.55 18.69 -9.69
CA GLU A 413 -17.85 18.08 -9.39
C GLU A 413 -19.00 19.10 -9.29
N ASP A 414 -18.69 20.33 -8.89
CA ASP A 414 -19.64 21.46 -8.83
C ASP A 414 -19.88 22.14 -10.19
N GLY A 415 -19.18 21.70 -11.24
CA GLY A 415 -19.26 22.26 -12.59
C GLY A 415 -18.37 23.49 -12.83
N GLU A 416 -17.60 23.96 -11.84
CA GLU A 416 -16.64 25.04 -12.05
C GLU A 416 -15.35 24.57 -12.74
N MET A 417 -14.65 25.52 -13.37
CA MET A 417 -13.30 25.29 -13.89
C MET A 417 -12.26 25.24 -12.77
N PHE A 418 -11.21 24.45 -12.96
CA PHE A 418 -10.04 24.42 -12.08
C PHE A 418 -9.24 25.73 -12.19
N LYS A 419 -8.82 26.25 -11.04
CA LYS A 419 -8.03 27.47 -10.87
C LYS A 419 -6.73 27.10 -10.15
N PHE A 420 -5.74 27.96 -10.26
CA PHE A 420 -4.46 27.75 -9.57
C PHE A 420 -4.68 27.64 -8.06
N GLY A 421 -4.15 26.58 -7.46
CA GLY A 421 -4.33 26.25 -6.04
C GLY A 421 -5.46 25.24 -5.78
N ASP A 422 -6.23 24.86 -6.81
CA ASP A 422 -7.14 23.72 -6.69
C ASP A 422 -6.38 22.41 -6.84
N ASP A 423 -6.70 21.43 -5.98
CA ASP A 423 -6.31 20.05 -6.18
C ASP A 423 -7.01 19.47 -7.42
N ILE A 424 -6.35 18.54 -8.12
CA ILE A 424 -6.90 17.82 -9.28
C ILE A 424 -7.20 16.39 -8.84
N PRO A 425 -8.45 16.04 -8.51
CA PRO A 425 -8.78 14.71 -8.01
C PRO A 425 -8.59 13.60 -9.05
N GLU A 426 -8.65 12.35 -8.59
CA GLU A 426 -8.48 11.14 -9.41
C GLU A 426 -9.26 11.15 -10.74
N LYS A 427 -10.55 11.49 -10.68
CA LYS A 427 -11.44 11.39 -11.83
C LYS A 427 -11.03 12.34 -12.98
N PRO A 428 -10.89 13.66 -12.77
CA PRO A 428 -10.42 14.57 -13.81
C PRO A 428 -8.96 14.31 -14.22
N GLU A 429 -8.09 13.92 -13.29
CA GLU A 429 -6.71 13.50 -13.59
C GLU A 429 -6.67 12.33 -14.58
N ARG A 430 -7.43 11.26 -14.29
CA ARG A 430 -7.50 10.08 -15.15
C ARG A 430 -8.13 10.42 -16.49
N GLU A 431 -9.20 11.20 -16.50
CA GLU A 431 -9.86 11.60 -17.75
C GLU A 431 -8.92 12.40 -18.67
N MET A 432 -8.14 13.33 -18.14
CA MET A 432 -7.11 14.05 -18.89
C MET A 432 -6.03 13.09 -19.41
N THR A 433 -5.55 12.19 -18.55
CA THR A 433 -4.48 11.24 -18.89
C THR A 433 -4.92 10.26 -19.98
N ASP A 434 -6.14 9.74 -19.90
CA ASP A 434 -6.72 8.82 -20.87
C ASP A 434 -6.93 9.49 -22.24
N ARG A 435 -7.38 10.75 -22.25
CA ARG A 435 -7.55 11.53 -23.49
C ARG A 435 -6.22 11.84 -24.17
N ILE A 436 -5.15 12.06 -23.39
CA ILE A 436 -3.79 12.24 -23.92
C ILE A 436 -3.22 10.90 -24.41
N GLY A 437 -3.47 9.81 -23.70
CA GLY A 437 -3.14 8.45 -24.12
C GLY A 437 -1.66 8.07 -24.03
N THR A 438 -0.85 8.81 -23.25
CA THR A 438 0.58 8.53 -23.02
C THR A 438 0.94 8.76 -21.55
N PRO A 439 2.02 8.16 -21.02
CA PRO A 439 2.54 8.50 -19.69
C PRO A 439 2.89 9.99 -19.55
N ILE A 440 2.49 10.60 -18.43
CA ILE A 440 2.70 12.01 -18.12
C ILE A 440 3.41 12.15 -16.78
N LEU A 441 4.55 12.82 -16.78
CA LEU A 441 5.18 13.37 -15.58
C LEU A 441 4.55 14.75 -15.34
N LEU A 442 3.54 14.79 -14.47
CA LEU A 442 2.87 16.02 -14.04
C LEU A 442 3.71 16.68 -12.95
N THR A 443 4.14 17.93 -13.14
CA THR A 443 5.17 18.56 -12.31
C THR A 443 4.77 19.92 -11.78
N LYS A 444 5.54 20.46 -10.82
CA LYS A 444 5.43 21.84 -10.34
C LYS A 444 4.09 22.19 -9.68
N PHE A 445 3.67 21.35 -8.73
CA PHE A 445 2.44 21.57 -7.98
C PHE A 445 2.55 22.76 -7.00
N PRO A 446 1.43 23.44 -6.70
CA PRO A 446 1.39 24.52 -5.71
C PRO A 446 1.93 24.09 -4.35
N THR A 447 2.66 24.99 -3.69
CA THR A 447 3.31 24.73 -2.40
C THR A 447 2.31 24.47 -1.27
N GLU A 448 1.13 25.07 -1.35
CA GLU A 448 0.08 24.97 -0.35
C GLU A 448 -0.68 23.63 -0.43
N LEU A 449 -0.58 22.91 -1.55
CA LEU A 449 -1.24 21.62 -1.76
C LEU A 449 -0.36 20.42 -1.41
N LYS A 450 0.95 20.62 -1.31
CA LYS A 450 1.93 19.54 -1.20
C LYS A 450 2.64 19.56 0.17
N ALA A 451 3.21 18.42 0.51
CA ALA A 451 3.82 18.17 1.81
C ALA A 451 4.95 19.17 2.17
N PHE A 452 5.15 19.37 3.48
CA PHE A 452 6.08 20.39 4.02
C PHE A 452 7.55 20.18 3.64
N TYR A 453 7.93 18.94 3.34
CA TYR A 453 9.32 18.57 3.04
C TYR A 453 9.74 18.89 1.60
N MET A 454 8.80 19.22 0.71
CA MET A 454 9.09 19.38 -0.72
C MET A 454 9.89 20.67 -1.00
N GLN A 455 10.97 20.55 -1.78
CA GLN A 455 11.78 21.68 -2.21
C GLN A 455 10.96 22.64 -3.08
N ARG A 456 11.12 23.95 -2.85
CA ARG A 456 10.49 24.98 -3.68
C ARG A 456 11.32 25.27 -4.92
N VAL A 457 10.67 25.61 -6.03
CA VAL A 457 11.39 26.07 -7.23
C VAL A 457 12.09 27.39 -6.92
N LYS A 458 13.41 27.44 -7.17
CA LYS A 458 14.27 28.57 -6.78
C LYS A 458 13.77 29.94 -7.26
N ASN A 459 13.17 30.00 -8.44
CA ASN A 459 12.69 31.25 -9.07
C ASN A 459 11.16 31.42 -9.03
N ASP A 460 10.41 30.42 -8.54
CA ASP A 460 8.96 30.48 -8.34
C ASP A 460 8.57 29.72 -7.06
N PRO A 461 8.70 30.34 -5.87
CA PRO A 461 8.43 29.66 -4.61
C PRO A 461 6.95 29.37 -4.38
N SER A 462 6.05 29.73 -5.31
CA SER A 462 4.64 29.33 -5.25
C SER A 462 4.43 27.86 -5.61
N VAL A 463 5.42 27.22 -6.26
CA VAL A 463 5.37 25.81 -6.67
C VAL A 463 6.57 25.02 -6.15
N THR A 464 6.40 23.70 -6.09
CA THR A 464 7.40 22.76 -5.60
C THR A 464 8.10 22.03 -6.74
N GLU A 465 9.28 21.48 -6.49
CA GLU A 465 9.96 20.53 -7.38
C GLU A 465 9.40 19.12 -7.17
N SER A 466 8.09 19.00 -7.40
CA SER A 466 7.30 17.78 -7.25
C SER A 466 6.91 17.20 -8.60
N VAL A 467 6.71 15.89 -8.62
CA VAL A 467 6.28 15.12 -9.80
C VAL A 467 5.32 14.00 -9.40
N ASP A 468 4.25 13.86 -10.16
CA ASP A 468 3.37 12.70 -10.12
C ASP A 468 3.40 12.04 -11.52
N LEU A 469 3.64 10.72 -11.59
CA LEU A 469 3.59 9.95 -12.84
C LEU A 469 2.18 9.41 -13.06
N LEU A 470 1.52 9.92 -14.09
CA LEU A 470 0.18 9.53 -14.50
C LEU A 470 0.25 8.55 -15.66
N MET A 471 -0.43 7.41 -15.51
CA MET A 471 -0.52 6.37 -16.54
C MET A 471 -1.94 6.23 -17.06
N PRO A 472 -2.14 6.12 -18.39
CA PRO A 472 -3.45 5.84 -18.96
C PRO A 472 -4.11 4.60 -18.33
N GLY A 473 -5.40 4.70 -18.06
CA GLY A 473 -6.25 3.70 -17.41
C GLY A 473 -6.28 3.77 -15.88
N VAL A 474 -5.16 4.16 -15.24
CA VAL A 474 -5.04 4.12 -13.77
C VAL A 474 -4.94 5.51 -13.14
N GLY A 475 -4.26 6.46 -13.79
CA GLY A 475 -3.89 7.75 -13.19
C GLY A 475 -2.54 7.65 -12.47
N GLU A 476 -2.39 8.36 -11.36
CA GLU A 476 -1.16 8.39 -10.55
C GLU A 476 -0.69 7.00 -10.05
N ILE A 477 0.53 6.61 -10.43
CA ILE A 477 1.22 5.40 -9.92
C ILE A 477 2.52 5.70 -9.16
N VAL A 478 3.12 6.87 -9.36
CA VAL A 478 4.33 7.35 -8.65
C VAL A 478 4.10 8.79 -8.21
N GLY A 479 4.45 9.11 -6.97
CA GLY A 479 4.57 10.48 -6.47
C GLY A 479 5.97 10.72 -5.93
N GLY A 480 6.55 11.89 -6.20
CA GLY A 480 7.93 12.19 -5.80
C GLY A 480 8.24 13.68 -5.76
N SER A 481 9.38 14.02 -5.18
CA SER A 481 9.86 15.40 -5.16
C SER A 481 11.36 15.48 -4.89
N MET A 482 11.95 16.63 -5.21
CA MET A 482 13.16 17.07 -4.53
C MET A 482 12.84 17.44 -3.08
N ARG A 483 13.81 17.28 -2.18
CA ARG A 483 13.63 17.52 -0.74
C ARG A 483 14.28 18.82 -0.32
N MET A 484 13.69 19.47 0.68
CA MET A 484 14.19 20.74 1.16
C MET A 484 15.58 20.59 1.78
N THR A 485 16.56 21.37 1.32
CA THR A 485 17.94 21.30 1.83
C THR A 485 18.23 22.36 2.89
N ASP A 486 17.42 23.42 2.96
CA ASP A 486 17.60 24.52 3.91
C ASP A 486 16.84 24.28 5.22
N ILE A 487 17.55 24.37 6.35
CA ILE A 487 16.97 24.17 7.68
C ILE A 487 15.91 25.21 8.03
N LYS A 488 16.08 26.48 7.62
CA LYS A 488 15.10 27.53 7.93
C LYS A 488 13.79 27.30 7.18
N GLY A 489 13.89 26.96 5.90
CA GLY A 489 12.75 26.54 5.10
C GLY A 489 12.02 25.35 5.72
N LEU A 490 12.78 24.35 6.18
CA LEU A 490 12.21 23.12 6.73
C LEU A 490 11.45 23.39 8.04
N LEU A 491 12.04 24.18 8.95
CA LEU A 491 11.38 24.62 10.18
C LEU A 491 10.13 25.49 9.91
N ALA A 492 10.17 26.32 8.87
CA ALA A 492 8.99 27.07 8.42
C ALA A 492 7.90 26.13 7.86
N GLY A 493 8.28 25.03 7.21
CA GLY A 493 7.37 23.96 6.79
C GLY A 493 6.68 23.28 7.97
N TYR A 494 7.44 22.86 8.99
CA TYR A 494 6.89 22.32 10.24
C TYR A 494 5.88 23.28 10.89
N SER A 495 6.26 24.56 11.02
CA SER A 495 5.39 25.59 11.60
C SER A 495 4.11 25.80 10.80
N ARG A 496 4.17 25.75 9.46
CA ARG A 496 3.01 25.90 8.57
C ARG A 496 1.99 24.78 8.78
N GLU A 497 2.45 23.55 8.92
CA GLU A 497 1.58 22.38 9.13
C GLU A 497 1.20 22.17 10.61
N GLY A 498 1.71 22.99 11.53
CA GLY A 498 1.44 22.85 12.96
C GLY A 498 2.09 21.60 13.58
N ILE A 499 3.24 21.18 13.05
CA ILE A 499 3.97 19.98 13.47
C ILE A 499 5.10 20.39 14.41
N ASP A 500 5.23 19.73 15.56
CA ASP A 500 6.39 19.87 16.44
C ASP A 500 7.63 19.25 15.77
N PRO A 501 8.71 20.02 15.51
CA PRO A 501 9.93 19.48 14.92
C PRO A 501 10.76 18.62 15.88
N SER A 502 10.51 18.67 17.19
CA SER A 502 11.34 18.01 18.21
C SER A 502 11.49 16.49 18.00
N PRO A 503 10.42 15.72 17.70
CA PRO A 503 10.53 14.28 17.39
C PRO A 503 11.25 13.97 16.06
N TYR A 504 11.50 14.99 15.24
CA TYR A 504 12.16 14.88 13.94
C TYR A 504 13.62 15.35 13.98
N TYR A 505 14.25 15.41 15.16
CA TYR A 505 15.64 15.86 15.31
C TYR A 505 16.60 15.13 14.35
N TRP A 506 16.40 13.82 14.17
CA TRP A 506 17.20 12.99 13.27
C TRP A 506 17.02 13.36 11.80
N TYR A 507 15.88 13.94 11.44
CA TYR A 507 15.56 14.41 10.10
C TYR A 507 16.07 15.84 9.84
N THR A 508 15.96 16.72 10.84
CA THR A 508 16.47 18.10 10.75
C THR A 508 18.00 18.13 10.77
N GLN A 509 18.65 17.27 11.55
CA GLN A 509 20.12 17.13 11.58
C GLN A 509 20.72 16.75 10.22
N GLN A 510 19.96 16.12 9.31
CA GLN A 510 20.41 15.88 7.93
C GLN A 510 20.75 17.20 7.20
N ARG A 511 20.13 18.32 7.61
CA ARG A 511 20.36 19.65 7.02
C ARG A 511 21.53 20.38 7.69
N GLU A 512 21.96 19.92 8.85
CA GLU A 512 23.07 20.49 9.63
C GLU A 512 24.39 19.76 9.36
N PHE A 513 24.36 18.42 9.30
CA PHE A 513 25.54 17.58 9.10
C PHE A 513 25.71 17.22 7.62
N GLY A 514 26.08 18.23 6.82
CA GLY A 514 26.38 18.03 5.41
C GLY A 514 25.14 17.82 4.54
N THR A 515 24.26 18.82 4.49
CA THR A 515 23.11 18.75 3.58
C THR A 515 23.54 18.60 2.12
N CYS A 516 22.70 17.99 1.29
CA CYS A 516 22.93 17.85 -0.14
C CYS A 516 21.59 18.00 -0.90
N PRO A 517 21.61 18.43 -2.17
CA PRO A 517 20.46 18.29 -3.06
C PRO A 517 20.13 16.81 -3.23
N HIS A 518 18.92 16.42 -2.89
CA HIS A 518 18.44 15.05 -3.01
C HIS A 518 16.95 15.03 -3.30
N GLY A 519 16.48 13.91 -3.81
CA GLY A 519 15.10 13.68 -4.14
C GLY A 519 14.80 12.20 -4.23
N GLY A 520 13.51 11.90 -4.28
CA GLY A 520 13.04 10.55 -4.33
C GLY A 520 11.56 10.47 -4.66
N TYR A 521 11.06 9.24 -4.61
CA TYR A 521 9.71 8.93 -5.03
C TYR A 521 9.19 7.69 -4.30
N GLY A 522 7.86 7.60 -4.21
CA GLY A 522 7.10 6.44 -3.78
C GLY A 522 6.22 5.93 -4.91
N LEU A 523 6.22 4.61 -5.12
CA LEU A 523 5.42 3.90 -6.12
C LEU A 523 4.48 2.92 -5.41
N GLY A 524 3.19 3.00 -5.72
CA GLY A 524 2.20 2.03 -5.27
C GLY A 524 2.30 0.76 -6.12
N PHE A 525 2.87 -0.32 -5.58
CA PHE A 525 3.16 -1.53 -6.35
C PHE A 525 1.91 -2.18 -6.92
N GLU A 526 0.82 -2.24 -6.13
CA GLU A 526 -0.46 -2.76 -6.59
C GLU A 526 -1.08 -1.87 -7.69
N ARG A 527 -0.88 -0.54 -7.65
CA ARG A 527 -1.32 0.36 -8.74
C ARG A 527 -0.54 0.10 -10.04
N PHE A 528 0.78 -0.09 -9.94
CA PHE A 528 1.61 -0.49 -11.07
C PHE A 528 1.15 -1.83 -11.68
N CYS A 529 0.89 -2.84 -10.84
CA CYS A 529 0.39 -4.13 -11.31
C CYS A 529 -1.00 -4.02 -11.95
N THR A 530 -1.88 -3.17 -11.41
CA THR A 530 -3.20 -2.88 -11.98
C THR A 530 -3.08 -2.31 -13.39
N TRP A 531 -2.17 -1.35 -13.59
CA TRP A 531 -1.87 -0.78 -14.91
C TRP A 531 -1.32 -1.83 -15.88
N LEU A 532 -0.26 -2.55 -15.48
CA LEU A 532 0.40 -3.57 -16.30
C LEU A 532 -0.59 -4.64 -16.78
N LEU A 533 -1.44 -5.12 -15.87
CA LEU A 533 -2.40 -6.20 -16.12
C LEU A 533 -3.76 -5.70 -16.62
N GLY A 534 -3.95 -4.39 -16.81
CA GLY A 534 -5.23 -3.82 -17.27
C GLY A 534 -6.42 -4.16 -16.36
N GLN A 535 -6.20 -4.34 -15.06
CA GLN A 535 -7.28 -4.66 -14.12
C GLN A 535 -8.08 -3.40 -13.78
N TYR A 536 -9.39 -3.57 -13.62
CA TYR A 536 -10.28 -2.45 -13.32
C TYR A 536 -10.19 -1.98 -11.86
N HIS A 537 -9.89 -2.91 -10.95
CA HIS A 537 -9.85 -2.63 -9.52
C HIS A 537 -8.58 -3.19 -8.90
N ILE A 538 -7.94 -2.40 -8.03
CA ILE A 538 -6.69 -2.77 -7.35
C ILE A 538 -6.77 -4.04 -6.48
N ARG A 539 -7.98 -4.49 -6.11
CA ARG A 539 -8.19 -5.69 -5.28
C ARG A 539 -7.89 -6.98 -6.04
N ASP A 540 -7.96 -6.93 -7.36
CA ASP A 540 -7.77 -8.11 -8.22
C ASP A 540 -6.28 -8.50 -8.33
N VAL A 541 -5.37 -7.55 -8.00
CA VAL A 541 -3.92 -7.73 -8.00
C VAL A 541 -3.32 -7.94 -6.60
N PHE A 542 -4.11 -8.49 -5.67
CA PHE A 542 -3.65 -8.86 -4.34
C PHE A 542 -4.07 -10.30 -3.95
N ALA A 543 -3.23 -10.94 -3.14
CA ALA A 543 -3.40 -12.34 -2.73
C ALA A 543 -4.14 -12.50 -1.40
N GLY A 544 -3.97 -11.56 -0.48
CA GLY A 544 -4.43 -11.68 0.90
C GLY A 544 -5.82 -11.11 1.18
N PHE A 545 -6.30 -11.43 2.37
CA PHE A 545 -7.53 -10.89 2.98
C PHE A 545 -7.26 -9.59 3.71
N CYS A 546 -6.39 -8.71 3.19
CA CYS A 546 -6.42 -7.35 3.71
C CYS A 546 -7.84 -6.90 3.47
N ASN A 547 -8.58 -6.77 4.56
CA ASN A 547 -9.81 -6.03 4.56
C ASN A 547 -9.42 -4.75 3.83
N ILE A 548 -9.89 -4.57 2.58
CA ILE A 548 -10.48 -3.29 2.23
C ILE A 548 -11.33 -3.05 3.46
N VAL A 549 -10.91 -2.16 4.36
CA VAL A 549 -11.66 -1.96 5.59
C VAL A 549 -13.02 -1.55 5.07
N MET A 550 -13.91 -2.53 5.02
CA MET A 550 -15.31 -2.37 4.90
C MET A 550 -15.60 -1.82 6.26
N GLY A 551 -15.39 -0.50 6.40
CA GLY A 551 -15.94 0.22 7.51
C GLY A 551 -17.40 -0.17 7.48
N THR A 552 -17.78 -1.06 8.39
CA THR A 552 -19.08 -0.96 9.02
C THR A 552 -19.17 0.50 9.38
N GLU A 553 -20.18 1.20 8.87
CA GLU A 553 -20.47 2.59 9.21
C GLU A 553 -20.20 2.74 10.70
N GLY A 554 -19.06 3.35 11.05
CA GLY A 554 -18.73 3.58 12.44
C GLY A 554 -19.86 4.43 12.95
N GLU A 555 -20.51 3.99 14.04
CA GLU A 555 -21.57 4.73 14.70
C GLU A 555 -21.22 6.22 14.66
N ILE A 556 -22.03 6.99 13.92
CA ILE A 556 -21.84 8.42 13.85
C ILE A 556 -22.09 8.92 15.28
N LEU A 557 -21.03 9.31 15.99
CA LEU A 557 -21.20 9.86 17.33
C LEU A 557 -21.98 11.18 17.22
N GLU A 558 -23.14 11.19 17.85
CA GLU A 558 -23.99 12.38 17.99
C GLU A 558 -23.57 13.15 19.25
N ARG A 559 -23.50 14.48 19.16
CA ARG A 559 -23.21 15.36 20.30
C ARG A 559 -24.25 16.46 20.41
N TYR A 560 -24.62 16.79 21.65
CA TYR A 560 -25.69 17.75 21.92
C TYR A 560 -25.15 18.99 22.62
N VAL A 561 -25.56 20.17 22.15
CA VAL A 561 -25.21 21.47 22.72
C VAL A 561 -26.50 22.26 22.96
N SER A 562 -26.82 22.56 24.21
CA SER A 562 -28.03 23.29 24.58
C SER A 562 -27.70 24.49 25.45
N ASN A 563 -28.08 25.69 25.01
CA ASN A 563 -27.99 26.87 25.85
C ASN A 563 -28.99 26.83 27.02
N LYS A 564 -30.05 26.02 26.90
CA LYS A 564 -31.16 25.91 27.87
C LYS A 564 -30.91 24.81 28.92
N LEU A 565 -30.42 23.65 28.49
CA LEU A 565 -30.27 22.45 29.31
C LEU A 565 -28.81 22.07 29.60
N GLY A 566 -27.86 22.67 28.90
CA GLY A 566 -26.45 22.27 28.99
C GLY A 566 -25.67 22.93 30.11
N ASP A 567 -24.61 22.24 30.53
CA ASP A 567 -23.64 22.70 31.50
C ASP A 567 -22.22 22.46 30.97
N ASP A 568 -21.40 23.51 30.88
CA ASP A 568 -20.02 23.39 30.41
C ASP A 568 -19.07 22.85 31.49
N CYS A 569 -19.48 22.86 32.76
CA CYS A 569 -18.69 22.33 33.87
C CYS A 569 -18.89 20.82 34.07
N SER A 570 -20.12 20.32 33.90
CA SER A 570 -20.49 18.94 34.22
C SER A 570 -21.10 18.13 33.05
N GLY A 571 -21.46 18.78 31.93
CA GLY A 571 -22.00 18.10 30.76
C GLY A 571 -20.95 17.25 30.03
N ASP A 572 -21.40 16.14 29.44
CA ASP A 572 -20.56 15.19 28.70
C ASP A 572 -20.87 15.16 27.19
N GLY A 573 -21.84 15.99 26.75
CA GLY A 573 -22.23 16.11 25.35
C GLY A 573 -23.19 15.03 24.86
N SER A 574 -23.74 14.21 25.76
CA SER A 574 -24.87 13.31 25.49
C SER A 574 -26.19 14.08 25.40
N GLU A 575 -27.26 13.45 24.90
CA GLU A 575 -28.59 14.08 24.84
C GLU A 575 -29.12 14.45 26.24
N GLU A 576 -28.84 13.61 27.25
CA GLU A 576 -29.30 13.84 28.61
C GLU A 576 -28.47 14.93 29.32
N HIS A 577 -27.18 15.03 29.01
CA HIS A 577 -26.22 15.94 29.66
C HIS A 577 -25.43 16.76 28.62
N PRO A 578 -26.12 17.63 27.83
CA PRO A 578 -25.50 18.36 26.73
C PRO A 578 -24.47 19.39 27.21
N TYR A 579 -23.51 19.75 26.36
CA TYR A 579 -22.69 20.93 26.62
C TYR A 579 -23.54 22.19 26.56
N LYS A 580 -23.19 23.21 27.33
CA LYS A 580 -23.88 24.50 27.26
C LYS A 580 -23.50 25.27 26.01
N THR A 581 -22.24 25.21 25.61
CA THR A 581 -21.71 25.96 24.47
C THR A 581 -20.89 25.11 23.51
N LEU A 582 -20.91 25.49 22.22
CA LEU A 582 -20.02 24.91 21.21
C LEU A 582 -18.55 25.17 21.55
N HIS A 583 -18.25 26.23 22.28
CA HIS A 583 -16.89 26.53 22.73
C HIS A 583 -16.34 25.41 23.62
N ARG A 584 -17.16 24.91 24.55
CA ARG A 584 -16.78 23.80 25.41
C ARG A 584 -16.53 22.53 24.61
N LEU A 585 -17.39 22.24 23.63
CA LEU A 585 -17.18 21.13 22.70
C LEU A 585 -15.85 21.23 21.93
N PHE A 586 -15.44 22.45 21.53
CA PHE A 586 -14.16 22.68 20.85
C PHE A 586 -12.94 22.66 21.78
N GLU A 587 -13.12 22.78 23.10
CA GLU A 587 -12.05 22.62 24.09
C GLU A 587 -11.76 21.15 24.43
N VAL A 588 -12.83 20.34 24.51
CA VAL A 588 -12.74 18.93 24.93
C VAL A 588 -12.53 17.98 23.75
N MET A 589 -12.76 18.44 22.52
CA MET A 589 -12.53 17.70 21.28
C MET A 589 -11.80 18.58 20.28
N THR A 590 -10.92 17.98 19.48
CA THR A 590 -10.22 18.69 18.42
C THR A 590 -11.21 19.18 17.35
N LEU A 591 -10.88 20.29 16.69
CA LEU A 591 -11.71 20.82 15.60
C LEU A 591 -11.89 19.80 14.47
N GLU A 592 -10.91 18.92 14.25
CA GLU A 592 -11.00 17.86 13.25
C GLU A 592 -12.01 16.77 13.66
N GLU A 593 -11.99 16.33 14.92
CA GLU A 593 -12.99 15.39 15.45
C GLU A 593 -14.40 15.98 15.37
N VAL A 594 -14.58 17.24 15.77
CA VAL A 594 -15.87 17.94 15.73
C VAL A 594 -16.43 18.04 14.31
N SER A 595 -15.57 18.15 13.29
CA SER A 595 -16.01 18.22 11.89
C SER A 595 -16.62 16.91 11.35
N GLN A 596 -16.40 15.80 12.05
CA GLN A 596 -16.86 14.46 11.69
C GLN A 596 -18.12 14.01 12.47
N LEU A 597 -18.58 14.82 13.45
CA LEU A 597 -19.73 14.50 14.31
C LEU A 597 -21.03 15.08 13.75
N LYS A 598 -22.16 14.47 14.12
CA LYS A 598 -23.47 15.13 14.06
C LYS A 598 -23.69 15.92 15.34
N ILE A 599 -23.87 17.23 15.22
CA ILE A 599 -24.06 18.10 16.38
C ILE A 599 -25.49 18.64 16.37
N TYR A 600 -26.21 18.39 17.45
CA TYR A 600 -27.55 18.89 17.67
C TYR A 600 -27.53 20.10 18.60
N VAL A 601 -28.27 21.13 18.22
CA VAL A 601 -28.47 22.36 18.99
C VAL A 601 -29.95 22.56 19.31
N ASP A 602 -30.28 23.47 20.23
CA ASP A 602 -31.67 23.82 20.55
C ASP A 602 -32.43 24.22 19.28
N ALA A 603 -33.55 23.54 18.97
CA ALA A 603 -34.36 23.88 17.81
C ALA A 603 -35.02 25.26 17.99
N THR A 604 -34.90 26.13 16.99
CA THR A 604 -35.44 27.51 17.02
C THR A 604 -36.64 27.74 16.09
N GLU A 605 -36.87 26.84 15.14
CA GLU A 605 -37.83 27.06 14.04
C GLU A 605 -39.14 26.25 14.16
N LYS A 606 -39.16 25.17 14.96
CA LYS A 606 -40.35 24.34 15.21
C LYS A 606 -40.52 24.09 16.71
N PRO A 607 -41.62 24.53 17.34
CA PRO A 607 -41.84 24.38 18.79
C PRO A 607 -41.96 22.93 19.28
N GLU A 608 -42.27 21.99 18.39
CA GLU A 608 -42.45 20.56 18.72
C GLU A 608 -41.17 19.71 18.59
N GLU A 609 -40.09 20.22 18.00
CA GLU A 609 -38.81 19.50 17.92
C GLU A 609 -37.85 19.99 19.01
N LYS A 610 -37.26 19.06 19.79
CA LYS A 610 -36.33 19.40 20.89
C LYS A 610 -34.94 19.80 20.37
N TRP A 611 -34.51 19.22 19.25
CA TRP A 611 -33.16 19.31 18.72
C TRP A 611 -33.17 19.61 17.22
N ALA A 612 -32.21 20.42 16.76
CA ALA A 612 -31.96 20.69 15.34
C ALA A 612 -30.48 20.43 15.03
N GLU A 613 -30.18 19.71 13.95
CA GLU A 613 -28.80 19.47 13.51
C GLU A 613 -28.17 20.78 12.99
N ILE A 614 -26.98 21.12 13.47
CA ILE A 614 -26.23 22.26 12.94
C ILE A 614 -25.69 21.91 11.55
N SER A 615 -25.95 22.78 10.56
CA SER A 615 -25.42 22.52 9.21
C SER A 615 -23.89 22.56 9.17
N LYS A 616 -23.27 21.73 8.31
CA LYS A 616 -21.80 21.70 8.12
C LYS A 616 -21.21 23.09 7.81
N THR A 617 -21.94 23.92 7.08
CA THR A 617 -21.53 25.30 6.75
C THR A 617 -21.51 26.21 7.99
N GLN A 618 -22.52 26.12 8.86
CA GLN A 618 -22.57 26.86 10.12
C GLN A 618 -21.49 26.38 11.10
N LEU A 619 -21.26 25.07 11.18
CA LEU A 619 -20.23 24.48 12.02
C LEU A 619 -18.83 24.95 11.61
N LYS A 620 -18.49 24.91 10.32
CA LYS A 620 -17.21 25.43 9.79
C LYS A 620 -17.01 26.91 10.12
N LYS A 621 -18.07 27.73 10.06
CA LYS A 621 -18.01 29.15 10.44
C LYS A 621 -17.68 29.32 11.92
N LYS A 622 -18.34 28.55 12.80
CA LYS A 622 -18.11 28.57 14.26
C LYS A 622 -16.71 28.09 14.66
N MET A 623 -16.20 27.06 14.00
CA MET A 623 -14.83 26.59 14.20
C MET A 623 -13.78 27.63 13.76
N LYS A 624 -14.05 28.37 12.68
CA LYS A 624 -13.18 29.47 12.23
C LYS A 624 -13.18 30.64 13.22
N GLU A 625 -14.36 31.01 13.75
CA GLU A 625 -14.50 32.02 14.81
C GLU A 625 -13.68 31.61 16.05
N TYR A 626 -13.76 30.34 16.47
CA TYR A 626 -12.98 29.80 17.59
C TYR A 626 -11.47 29.85 17.36
N LYS A 627 -10.97 29.45 16.18
CA LYS A 627 -9.52 29.55 15.83
C LYS A 627 -8.98 30.98 15.94
N ILE A 628 -9.76 31.96 15.49
CA ILE A 628 -9.37 33.38 15.56
C ILE A 628 -9.35 33.87 17.01
N GLN A 629 -10.26 33.38 17.84
CA GLN A 629 -10.38 33.78 19.24
C GLN A 629 -9.28 33.16 20.11
N SER A 630 -8.92 31.89 19.89
CA SER A 630 -7.82 31.23 20.62
C SER A 630 -6.45 31.83 20.28
N GLN A 631 -6.23 32.25 19.03
CA GLN A 631 -5.01 32.94 18.60
C GLN A 631 -4.83 34.34 19.22
N LYS A 632 -5.93 35.04 19.55
CA LYS A 632 -5.87 36.36 20.21
C LYS A 632 -5.57 36.26 21.71
N SER A 633 -5.92 35.16 22.35
CA SER A 633 -5.72 34.93 23.79
C SER A 633 -4.30 34.44 24.14
N ALA A 634 -3.46 34.14 23.14
CA ALA A 634 -2.14 33.51 23.32
C ALA A 634 -0.94 34.48 23.15
N ALA A 635 -1.14 35.80 23.13
CA ALA A 635 -0.04 36.77 23.03
C ALA A 635 0.57 37.09 24.42
N PRO A 636 1.87 36.83 24.67
CA PRO A 636 2.52 37.26 25.91
C PRO A 636 2.92 38.74 25.84
N GLY A 637 2.72 39.46 26.95
CA GLY A 637 3.13 40.85 27.13
C GLY A 637 4.66 41.02 27.18
N GLU A 638 5.15 42.08 26.55
CA GLU A 638 6.54 42.50 26.54
C GLU A 638 7.06 42.77 27.96
N THR A 639 8.17 42.12 28.32
CA THR A 639 9.06 42.58 29.39
C THR A 639 10.49 42.60 28.87
N THR A 640 11.03 43.80 28.80
CA THR A 640 12.40 44.14 28.42
C THR A 640 13.41 43.68 29.48
N THR A 641 14.33 42.77 29.14
CA THR A 641 15.57 42.57 29.88
C THR A 641 16.77 42.33 28.97
N GLY A 642 17.72 43.26 29.07
CA GLY A 642 19.15 43.25 28.74
C GLY A 642 19.77 42.11 27.95
N THR A 643 20.21 42.44 26.74
CA THR A 643 21.27 41.76 25.98
C THR A 643 22.61 41.82 26.73
N PRO A 644 23.38 40.73 26.89
CA PRO A 644 24.81 40.81 27.10
C PRO A 644 25.52 40.90 25.75
N ALA A 645 26.43 41.85 25.63
CA ALA A 645 27.25 42.09 24.46
C ALA A 645 28.11 40.88 24.09
N VAL A 646 27.96 40.39 22.86
CA VAL A 646 28.92 39.51 22.22
C VAL A 646 30.09 40.36 21.75
N SER A 647 31.27 40.07 22.30
CA SER A 647 32.54 40.69 21.95
C SER A 647 32.86 40.43 20.47
N THR A 648 33.09 41.51 19.75
CA THR A 648 33.50 41.51 18.34
C THR A 648 34.95 41.04 18.26
N VAL A 649 35.17 39.81 17.78
CA VAL A 649 36.49 39.32 17.41
C VAL A 649 36.78 39.72 15.96
N THR A 650 37.57 40.79 15.84
CA THR A 650 38.58 41.10 14.81
C THR A 650 38.51 40.44 13.42
N SER A 651 38.33 41.29 12.40
CA SER A 651 38.92 41.28 11.04
C SER A 651 39.28 39.93 10.40
N ALA A 652 38.44 39.49 9.46
CA ALA A 652 38.73 38.42 8.52
C ALA A 652 39.94 38.78 7.61
N PRO A 653 40.87 37.85 7.36
CA PRO A 653 41.90 38.05 6.34
C PRO A 653 41.26 38.07 4.95
N SER A 654 41.86 38.80 4.01
CA SER A 654 41.47 38.83 2.60
C SER A 654 41.38 37.41 2.03
N ALA A 655 40.18 36.85 1.92
CA ALA A 655 39.97 35.50 1.43
C ALA A 655 40.28 35.45 -0.07
N VAL A 656 40.98 34.41 -0.50
CA VAL A 656 41.13 34.11 -1.92
C VAL A 656 39.75 33.69 -2.45
N GLU A 657 39.18 34.44 -3.38
CA GLU A 657 37.99 33.99 -4.13
C GLU A 657 38.44 33.10 -5.29
N ILE A 658 37.82 31.93 -5.43
CA ILE A 658 38.01 31.06 -6.60
C ILE A 658 36.82 31.28 -7.52
N LYS A 659 37.07 31.43 -8.82
CA LYS A 659 36.05 31.35 -9.86
C LYS A 659 36.36 30.16 -10.74
N GLU A 660 35.32 29.47 -11.19
CA GLU A 660 35.49 28.41 -12.17
C GLU A 660 36.13 28.97 -13.45
N ASP A 661 37.17 28.30 -13.93
CA ASP A 661 37.78 28.61 -15.22
C ASP A 661 36.95 27.99 -16.35
N LEU A 662 36.12 28.82 -16.98
CA LEU A 662 35.24 28.43 -18.09
C LEU A 662 36.00 28.09 -19.39
N SER A 663 37.33 28.31 -19.44
CA SER A 663 38.16 27.88 -20.57
C SER A 663 38.52 26.39 -20.54
N LEU A 664 38.37 25.74 -19.38
CA LEU A 664 38.59 24.31 -19.23
C LEU A 664 37.46 23.49 -19.89
N PRO A 665 37.73 22.23 -20.29
CA PRO A 665 36.69 21.33 -20.77
C PRO A 665 35.52 21.22 -19.78
N ALA A 666 34.29 21.06 -20.28
CA ALA A 666 33.14 20.82 -19.43
C ALA A 666 33.36 19.57 -18.57
N ALA A 667 33.13 19.71 -17.26
CA ALA A 667 33.33 18.62 -16.32
C ALA A 667 32.22 17.57 -16.47
N ILE A 668 32.59 16.30 -16.56
CA ILE A 668 31.65 15.17 -16.61
C ILE A 668 31.13 14.91 -15.20
N LYS A 669 29.83 15.13 -14.94
CA LYS A 669 29.19 14.73 -13.66
C LYS A 669 29.26 13.21 -13.54
N SER A 670 29.86 12.70 -12.48
CA SER A 670 30.04 11.25 -12.29
C SER A 670 30.07 10.87 -10.81
N LYS A 671 29.54 9.68 -10.49
CA LYS A 671 29.64 9.03 -9.18
C LYS A 671 31.04 8.41 -9.01
N ILE A 672 31.51 8.26 -7.77
CA ILE A 672 32.87 7.80 -7.47
C ILE A 672 33.15 6.42 -8.09
N CYS A 673 32.20 5.49 -8.05
CA CYS A 673 32.34 4.15 -8.61
C CYS A 673 32.62 4.11 -10.12
N ASN A 674 32.28 5.16 -10.87
CA ASN A 674 32.42 5.22 -12.33
C ASN A 674 33.71 5.92 -12.79
N LEU A 675 34.47 6.53 -11.88
CA LEU A 675 35.61 7.38 -12.21
C LEU A 675 36.76 6.65 -12.92
N GLN A 676 36.87 5.33 -12.74
CA GLN A 676 37.86 4.52 -13.47
C GLN A 676 37.69 4.61 -14.99
N THR A 677 36.46 4.86 -15.48
CA THR A 677 36.16 5.04 -16.91
C THR A 677 36.43 6.46 -17.42
N HIS A 678 36.81 7.37 -16.51
CA HIS A 678 37.05 8.78 -16.76
C HIS A 678 38.49 9.22 -16.45
N LEU A 679 39.45 8.29 -16.46
CA LEU A 679 40.87 8.62 -16.35
C LEU A 679 41.28 9.67 -17.38
N ASP A 680 42.09 10.63 -16.91
CA ASP A 680 42.63 11.76 -17.66
C ASP A 680 41.55 12.72 -18.21
N LYS A 681 40.30 12.63 -17.72
CA LYS A 681 39.21 13.55 -18.04
C LYS A 681 38.90 14.45 -16.86
N ARG A 682 38.39 15.65 -17.18
CA ARG A 682 37.83 16.57 -16.18
C ARG A 682 36.45 16.09 -15.76
N VAL A 683 36.25 15.86 -14.47
CA VAL A 683 35.00 15.37 -13.89
C VAL A 683 34.48 16.33 -12.83
N GLN A 684 33.19 16.22 -12.53
CA GLN A 684 32.55 16.86 -11.39
C GLN A 684 32.01 15.77 -10.47
N VAL A 685 32.52 15.72 -9.24
CA VAL A 685 32.16 14.71 -8.24
C VAL A 685 31.55 15.41 -7.04
N TYR A 686 30.37 14.96 -6.62
CA TYR A 686 29.75 15.36 -5.38
C TYR A 686 30.08 14.35 -4.29
N GLY A 687 30.21 14.80 -3.05
CA GLY A 687 30.38 13.90 -1.92
C GLY A 687 30.46 14.59 -0.57
N TRP A 688 30.34 13.79 0.47
CA TRP A 688 30.63 14.17 1.86
C TRP A 688 32.13 14.05 2.12
N VAL A 689 32.69 15.02 2.81
CA VAL A 689 34.09 15.01 3.22
C VAL A 689 34.26 14.01 4.37
N GLN A 690 34.93 12.90 4.12
CA GLN A 690 35.24 11.89 5.14
C GLN A 690 36.44 12.31 5.99
N ALA A 691 37.51 12.78 5.35
CA ALA A 691 38.76 13.10 6.02
C ALA A 691 39.45 14.28 5.36
N ILE A 692 40.15 15.07 6.16
CA ILE A 692 40.91 16.24 5.72
C ILE A 692 42.34 16.13 6.24
N ARG A 693 43.33 16.22 5.35
CA ARG A 693 44.75 16.27 5.70
C ARG A 693 45.39 17.52 5.09
N ARG A 694 45.73 18.49 5.94
CA ARG A 694 46.46 19.70 5.52
C ARG A 694 47.95 19.46 5.61
N GLN A 695 48.64 19.49 4.45
CA GLN A 695 50.10 19.34 4.42
C GLN A 695 50.80 20.71 4.49
N SER A 696 50.21 21.75 3.90
CA SER A 696 50.71 23.12 4.00
C SER A 696 49.59 24.14 3.78
N LYS A 697 49.89 25.44 3.90
CA LYS A 697 48.93 26.50 3.53
C LYS A 697 48.50 26.47 2.06
N LYS A 698 49.21 25.76 1.18
CA LYS A 698 48.93 25.68 -0.27
C LYS A 698 48.58 24.27 -0.74
N LEU A 699 48.48 23.30 0.17
CA LEU A 699 48.23 21.91 -0.20
C LEU A 699 47.38 21.21 0.87
N MET A 700 46.22 20.74 0.45
CA MET A 700 45.25 20.01 1.25
C MET A 700 44.78 18.79 0.48
N PHE A 701 44.67 17.67 1.18
CA PHE A 701 44.02 16.46 0.68
C PHE A 701 42.69 16.31 1.39
N ILE A 702 41.62 16.07 0.64
CA ILE A 702 40.33 15.68 1.18
C ILE A 702 39.96 14.32 0.63
N VAL A 703 39.34 13.48 1.45
CA VAL A 703 38.73 12.22 1.00
C VAL A 703 37.23 12.45 0.93
N LEU A 704 36.64 12.24 -0.25
CA LEU A 704 35.20 12.29 -0.46
C LEU A 704 34.61 10.90 -0.42
N ARG A 705 33.35 10.80 0.01
CA ARG A 705 32.48 9.63 -0.13
C ARG A 705 31.12 10.04 -0.67
N ASP A 706 30.51 9.16 -1.47
CA ASP A 706 29.16 9.38 -2.05
C ASP A 706 28.22 8.18 -1.86
N GLY A 707 28.63 7.21 -1.03
CA GLY A 707 27.97 5.91 -0.84
C GLY A 707 28.38 4.82 -1.85
N THR A 708 29.00 5.20 -2.98
CA THR A 708 29.48 4.27 -4.00
C THR A 708 30.98 3.97 -3.89
N GLY A 709 31.74 4.81 -3.18
CA GLY A 709 33.16 4.62 -2.91
C GLY A 709 33.80 5.80 -2.20
N TYR A 710 35.14 5.82 -2.20
CA TYR A 710 35.97 6.88 -1.65
C TYR A 710 36.90 7.45 -2.72
N LEU A 711 37.12 8.77 -2.71
CA LEU A 711 37.99 9.48 -3.66
C LEU A 711 38.90 10.46 -2.94
N GLN A 712 40.21 10.35 -3.13
CA GLN A 712 41.14 11.41 -2.72
C GLN A 712 41.12 12.57 -3.72
N CYS A 713 40.82 13.77 -3.23
CA CYS A 713 40.92 15.01 -3.99
C CYS A 713 42.08 15.86 -3.46
N ILE A 714 42.90 16.36 -4.38
CA ILE A 714 44.06 17.19 -4.10
C ILE A 714 43.70 18.64 -4.39
N LEU A 715 43.64 19.46 -3.34
CA LEU A 715 43.42 20.89 -3.42
C LEU A 715 44.79 21.58 -3.28
N ALA A 716 45.29 22.11 -4.38
CA ALA A 716 46.57 22.80 -4.44
C ALA A 716 46.40 24.32 -4.62
N ASN A 717 47.50 25.05 -4.46
CA ASN A 717 47.59 26.50 -4.70
C ASN A 717 46.65 27.31 -3.79
N GLY A 718 45.82 28.19 -4.37
CA GLY A 718 44.89 29.04 -3.64
C GLY A 718 43.65 28.31 -3.11
N LEU A 719 43.39 27.08 -3.58
CA LEU A 719 42.17 26.33 -3.21
C LEU A 719 42.03 26.12 -1.69
N PRO A 720 43.08 25.71 -0.95
CA PRO A 720 42.99 25.54 0.50
C PRO A 720 42.86 26.84 1.31
N GLN A 721 43.07 28.01 0.68
CA GLN A 721 43.20 29.31 1.34
C GLN A 721 41.91 30.14 1.29
N THR A 722 40.87 29.64 0.65
CA THR A 722 39.56 30.32 0.67
C THR A 722 38.93 30.24 2.06
N ALA A 723 37.95 31.10 2.33
CA ALA A 723 37.21 31.04 3.58
C ALA A 723 36.58 29.65 3.82
N ASP A 724 35.99 29.07 2.77
CA ASP A 724 35.41 27.73 2.83
C ASP A 724 36.48 26.65 2.97
N GLY A 725 37.62 26.80 2.31
CA GLY A 725 38.76 25.90 2.43
C GLY A 725 39.39 25.93 3.82
N LEU A 726 39.33 27.05 4.53
CA LEU A 726 39.78 27.17 5.92
C LEU A 726 38.77 26.61 6.92
N ALA A 727 37.46 26.77 6.64
CA ALA A 727 36.37 26.33 7.50
C ALA A 727 35.86 24.90 7.20
N LEU A 728 36.39 24.22 6.18
CA LEU A 728 35.96 22.89 5.78
C LEU A 728 36.16 21.87 6.93
N ALA A 729 35.09 21.14 7.24
CA ALA A 729 35.06 20.11 8.28
C ALA A 729 34.61 18.76 7.71
N PRO A 730 34.94 17.62 8.35
CA PRO A 730 34.33 16.33 8.05
C PRO A 730 32.80 16.41 8.06
N GLU A 731 32.14 15.54 7.30
CA GLU A 731 30.71 15.56 6.95
C GLU A 731 30.25 16.73 6.09
N SER A 732 31.07 17.76 5.84
CA SER A 732 30.66 18.83 4.92
C SER A 732 30.44 18.26 3.52
N THR A 733 29.40 18.72 2.85
CA THR A 733 29.10 18.34 1.47
C THR A 733 29.77 19.30 0.52
N VAL A 734 30.47 18.74 -0.46
CA VAL A 734 31.13 19.52 -1.52
C VAL A 734 30.83 18.92 -2.89
N PHE A 735 31.01 19.73 -3.93
CA PHE A 735 31.40 19.18 -5.22
C PHE A 735 32.78 19.67 -5.61
N VAL A 736 33.53 18.83 -6.30
CA VAL A 736 34.89 19.11 -6.77
C VAL A 736 34.95 18.86 -8.26
N LYS A 737 35.52 19.82 -9.00
CA LYS A 737 35.88 19.71 -10.41
C LYS A 737 37.38 19.57 -10.55
N GLY A 738 37.81 18.61 -11.36
CA GLY A 738 39.23 18.33 -11.53
C GLY A 738 39.50 17.19 -12.49
N VAL A 739 40.78 16.95 -12.76
CA VAL A 739 41.23 15.85 -13.62
C VAL A 739 41.49 14.61 -12.78
N VAL A 740 40.89 13.48 -13.18
CA VAL A 740 41.14 12.18 -12.54
C VAL A 740 42.43 11.59 -13.08
N SER A 741 43.32 11.13 -12.20
CA SER A 741 44.56 10.44 -12.57
C SER A 741 44.74 9.17 -11.76
N LYS A 742 45.55 8.24 -12.28
CA LYS A 742 46.03 7.10 -11.48
C LYS A 742 46.96 7.60 -10.39
N VAL A 743 46.92 6.93 -9.24
CA VAL A 743 47.86 7.21 -8.15
C VAL A 743 49.29 6.87 -8.60
N PRO A 744 50.28 7.75 -8.36
CA PRO A 744 51.68 7.48 -8.70
C PRO A 744 52.23 6.21 -8.06
N GLU A 745 53.19 5.57 -8.74
CA GLU A 745 53.84 4.34 -8.23
C GLU A 745 54.50 4.58 -6.87
N GLY A 746 54.17 3.75 -5.88
CA GLY A 746 54.63 3.88 -4.49
C GLY A 746 53.73 4.73 -3.57
N GLN A 747 52.64 5.30 -4.08
CA GLN A 747 51.61 5.97 -3.27
C GLN A 747 50.32 5.13 -3.20
N THR A 748 49.49 5.40 -2.19
CA THR A 748 48.20 4.74 -2.00
C THR A 748 47.10 5.79 -1.83
N ALA A 749 46.05 5.71 -2.65
CA ALA A 749 44.80 6.43 -2.45
C ALA A 749 43.60 5.49 -2.62
N PRO A 750 42.44 5.79 -2.02
CA PRO A 750 41.24 4.98 -2.18
C PRO A 750 40.88 4.80 -3.66
N GLY A 751 40.53 3.57 -4.05
CA GLY A 751 40.18 3.24 -5.44
C GLY A 751 41.35 3.25 -6.44
N GLY A 752 42.59 3.53 -6.02
CA GLY A 752 43.76 3.57 -6.91
C GLY A 752 43.80 4.77 -7.86
N ILE A 753 42.92 5.75 -7.65
CA ILE A 753 42.82 7.00 -8.41
C ILE A 753 42.76 8.20 -7.47
N GLU A 754 43.09 9.37 -8.01
CA GLU A 754 43.00 10.66 -7.32
C GLU A 754 42.46 11.73 -8.27
N LEU A 755 41.89 12.80 -7.70
CA LEU A 755 41.37 13.93 -8.46
C LEU A 755 42.20 15.19 -8.14
N HIS A 756 42.81 15.77 -9.16
CA HIS A 756 43.53 17.04 -9.07
C HIS A 756 42.54 18.18 -9.28
N ALA A 757 42.15 18.85 -8.18
CA ALA A 757 41.08 19.83 -8.19
C ALA A 757 41.52 21.14 -8.86
N ASP A 758 40.67 21.64 -9.76
CA ASP A 758 40.76 22.99 -10.31
C ASP A 758 39.72 23.94 -9.72
N TYR A 759 38.58 23.39 -9.25
CA TYR A 759 37.50 24.14 -8.63
C TYR A 759 36.76 23.25 -7.61
N TYR A 760 36.19 23.86 -6.58
CA TYR A 760 35.28 23.18 -5.67
C TYR A 760 34.29 24.19 -5.07
N GLU A 761 33.18 23.68 -4.56
CA GLU A 761 32.17 24.46 -3.85
C GLU A 761 31.65 23.68 -2.65
N VAL A 762 31.42 24.37 -1.54
CA VAL A 762 30.80 23.79 -0.35
C VAL A 762 29.29 23.99 -0.43
N ILE A 763 28.56 22.88 -0.51
CA ILE A 763 27.10 22.86 -0.63
C ILE A 763 26.44 22.88 0.74
N GLY A 764 26.96 22.06 1.66
CA GLY A 764 26.47 21.92 3.02
C GLY A 764 27.63 21.97 4.01
N LYS A 765 27.58 22.90 4.95
CA LYS A 765 28.61 23.02 6.00
C LYS A 765 28.24 22.15 7.17
N ALA A 766 29.15 21.28 7.60
CA ALA A 766 29.02 20.58 8.87
C ALA A 766 29.60 21.43 10.03
N PRO A 767 29.17 21.20 11.28
CA PRO A 767 29.77 21.83 12.45
C PRO A 767 31.27 21.51 12.58
N PRO A 768 32.06 22.39 13.22
CA PRO A 768 33.44 22.06 13.59
C PRO A 768 33.47 20.79 14.45
N GLY A 769 34.30 19.81 14.07
CA GLY A 769 34.35 18.49 14.72
C GLY A 769 33.52 17.40 14.03
N GLY A 770 32.67 17.74 13.04
CA GLY A 770 31.85 16.75 12.32
C GLY A 770 30.91 16.01 13.27
N LEU A 771 30.77 14.70 13.12
CA LEU A 771 29.88 13.88 13.97
C LEU A 771 30.29 13.89 15.46
N GLU A 772 31.59 14.01 15.74
CA GLU A 772 32.13 14.04 17.12
C GLU A 772 31.65 15.25 17.91
N SER A 773 31.07 16.27 17.26
CA SER A 773 30.47 17.41 17.96
C SER A 773 29.14 17.08 18.64
N VAL A 774 28.53 15.93 18.34
CA VAL A 774 27.23 15.50 18.89
C VAL A 774 27.37 14.23 19.72
N VAL A 775 28.08 13.25 19.20
CA VAL A 775 28.21 11.93 19.82
C VAL A 775 29.60 11.37 19.61
N THR A 776 30.16 10.76 20.66
CA THR A 776 31.47 10.12 20.67
C THR A 776 31.36 8.65 21.05
N GLU A 777 32.39 7.85 20.80
CA GLU A 777 32.43 6.44 21.26
C GLU A 777 32.35 6.31 22.79
N GLU A 778 32.70 7.37 23.53
CA GLU A 778 32.62 7.44 24.99
C GLU A 778 31.26 7.97 25.51
N SER A 779 30.35 8.37 24.63
CA SER A 779 29.03 8.86 25.01
C SER A 779 28.16 7.79 25.67
N GLU A 780 27.21 8.20 26.51
CA GLU A 780 26.25 7.28 27.12
C GLU A 780 25.46 6.50 26.06
N VAL A 781 25.12 5.24 26.37
CA VAL A 781 24.48 4.32 25.43
C VAL A 781 23.17 4.89 24.87
N ASP A 782 22.37 5.56 25.71
CA ASP A 782 21.10 6.15 25.28
C ASP A 782 21.33 7.27 24.26
N LEU A 783 22.32 8.14 24.50
CA LEU A 783 22.70 9.19 23.55
C LEU A 783 23.22 8.62 22.23
N GLN A 784 23.95 7.50 22.28
CA GLN A 784 24.41 6.78 21.09
C GLN A 784 23.25 6.14 20.31
N LEU A 785 22.24 5.61 21.01
CA LEU A 785 21.04 5.03 20.40
C LEU A 785 20.19 6.10 19.73
N ASP A 786 19.96 7.24 20.39
CA ASP A 786 19.24 8.38 19.83
C ASP A 786 19.94 8.96 18.60
N ASN A 787 21.28 8.97 18.58
CA ASN A 787 22.06 9.49 17.47
C ASN A 787 22.58 8.41 16.50
N ARG A 788 21.95 7.23 16.49
CA ARG A 788 22.43 6.09 15.69
C ARG A 788 22.45 6.38 14.18
N HIS A 789 21.55 7.21 13.67
CA HIS A 789 21.53 7.66 12.26
C HIS A 789 22.78 8.45 11.87
N LEU A 790 23.45 9.10 12.83
CA LEU A 790 24.75 9.75 12.62
C LEU A 790 25.89 8.72 12.71
N MET A 791 25.82 7.81 13.68
CA MET A 791 26.86 6.81 13.91
C MET A 791 27.04 5.82 12.73
N ILE A 792 25.97 5.47 12.01
CA ILE A 792 26.01 4.56 10.84
C ILE A 792 26.79 5.17 9.64
N ARG A 793 27.20 6.45 9.72
CA ARG A 793 27.97 7.12 8.66
C ARG A 793 29.48 6.89 8.75
N ASN A 794 29.99 6.52 9.93
CA ASN A 794 31.36 6.05 10.14
C ASN A 794 31.48 4.57 9.75
#